data_AF-A0A970NPB7-F1
#
_entry.id   AF-A0A970NPB7-F1
#
_cell.length_a   1.000
_cell.length_b   1.000
_cell.length_c   1.000
_cell.angle_alpha   90.00
_cell.angle_beta   90.00
_cell.angle_gamma   90.00
#
_symmetry.space_group_name_H-M   'P 1'
#
loop_
_entity.id
_entity.type
_entity.pdbx_description
1 polymer ?
#
loop_
_entity_poly.entity_id
_entity_poly.type
_entity_poly.pdbx_seq_one_letter_code
_entity_poly.pdbx_strand_id
1 'polypeptide(L)'
;MAKILSTEIVSLVHHVKLNESGWWEKSIQNIIISTFGINENAPQSEQGILNNLKLELNTNFDITRISKQLETLKSQKTIIPISNDLYVLSEESYTEFKASFLAQKEIEFEAEKRFNELCLKICPNIISKNLWNELNDYLLIPLIREIGAKTYELISGENAISIDQYGQFNSFLLRYNKDDKMKIQALLLNYFDFKNDFIKKFILHQLNAYFFIEATNLNQKTIDEVYTLSKSQTNLKVFIDTNFLLTLLDLHDNPSNEAAFSLLELLDEIQNRVKVKFYVLPVTVLEFQNLIGKFKDYLIKLKPSMNQAIAAENTDEFSGIIKKYFQKCYEKNTMLNLDDYFDPYLDNFTVNIRKRGLEVQQDNMDKYSTDQRVVDDLLEQVDYRFERNEKAGKYQGLSKEEKELRRQNIYDKFNHDCQMWHYVKDKRPTYIDSTKDIVNWILTLDFSFLEYDKYKQLKNSISKISICLHPNEFISMLQFWVPRTEKFENAILGNFRLPFLFKEVDSESEKISIEILRAISQYEDSDKFSSELVAEILTNKALRQKIKPNNSVEENAKLIKEDLFKKYEVAKKQLNEEKEIKNNLTEELNIVKSEIGNLTKKIDELQEKTNRKIEKELEFNRNSRIQELEAKKSNLSTKIEQIKIRLADYEDQVRKAEIEFNRESRTFVSIIKSTFYGEQKVKSELKEKIHRKYYDEGKYLKLKDELSELNKEYNKLVIPSSEDKIIIYCENQNAKYFNSLKFQNTHFIPEVDSNGVFIKVLANPTHFGLRDRDFLTDLEIERIKKEHKNYFILQYYCFENYLYHPDNINELGLNDFNKDWYTEELIRQKDARYDKIIMNLKNVRNGYQEFKIPDNKFREKKDEIICDYLKSNDVEIFLKSYSLKSPNFDKTIIAKFQVSIEQLTATDWFRKRIEQILTF
;
A
#
# COMPACT_ATOMS: atom_id res chain seq x y z
N MET A 1 -31.14 22.47 6.86
CA MET A 1 -29.97 21.68 6.47
C MET A 1 -29.42 21.05 7.72
N ALA A 2 -29.28 19.72 7.77
CA ALA A 2 -28.70 19.05 8.92
C ALA A 2 -27.18 19.26 8.90
N LYS A 3 -26.61 19.61 10.05
CA LYS A 3 -25.19 19.93 10.23
C LYS A 3 -24.39 18.63 10.34
N ILE A 4 -23.16 18.62 9.80
CA ILE A 4 -22.15 17.60 10.14
C ILE A 4 -22.01 17.58 11.67
N LEU A 5 -22.03 16.37 12.26
CA LEU A 5 -21.77 16.22 13.68
C LEU A 5 -20.40 16.79 14.01
N SER A 6 -20.33 17.56 15.10
CA SER A 6 -19.07 18.17 15.48
C SER A 6 -17.99 17.11 15.73
N THR A 7 -16.75 17.41 15.38
CA THR A 7 -15.59 16.50 15.59
C THR A 7 -15.51 16.05 17.05
N GLU A 8 -15.91 16.93 17.98
CA GLU A 8 -15.97 16.69 19.42
C GLU A 8 -16.95 15.56 19.77
N ILE A 9 -18.14 15.55 19.17
CA ILE A 9 -19.13 14.48 19.37
C ILE A 9 -18.63 13.16 18.78
N VAL A 10 -18.13 13.20 17.54
CA VAL A 10 -17.62 12.01 16.84
C VAL A 10 -16.49 11.36 17.63
N SER A 11 -15.60 12.16 18.21
CA SER A 11 -14.42 11.68 18.97
C SER A 11 -14.76 10.81 20.18
N LEU A 12 -15.95 10.96 20.79
CA LEU A 12 -16.33 10.21 21.99
C LEU A 12 -17.42 9.16 21.72
N VAL A 13 -18.29 9.41 20.75
CA VAL A 13 -19.47 8.55 20.54
C VAL A 13 -19.14 7.29 19.73
N HIS A 14 -18.10 7.32 18.89
CA HIS A 14 -17.76 6.17 18.03
C HIS A 14 -17.31 4.91 18.80
N HIS A 15 -16.88 5.04 20.05
CA HIS A 15 -16.46 3.92 20.92
C HIS A 15 -17.61 3.16 21.59
N VAL A 16 -18.85 3.64 21.47
CA VAL A 16 -20.00 2.97 22.09
C VAL A 16 -20.43 1.77 21.25
N LYS A 17 -20.91 0.69 21.88
CA LYS A 17 -21.37 -0.54 21.22
C LYS A 17 -22.84 -0.81 21.52
N LEU A 18 -23.67 -0.88 20.49
CA LEU A 18 -25.15 -1.02 20.59
C LEU A 18 -25.62 -2.34 21.24
N ASN A 19 -24.76 -3.35 21.31
CA ASN A 19 -25.11 -4.66 21.85
C ASN A 19 -24.71 -4.82 23.34
N GLU A 20 -24.08 -3.82 23.95
CA GLU A 20 -23.70 -3.80 25.36
C GLU A 20 -24.77 -3.11 26.21
N SER A 21 -25.07 -3.63 27.40
CA SER A 21 -26.01 -2.98 28.31
C SER A 21 -25.49 -1.61 28.75
N GLY A 22 -26.34 -0.58 28.73
CA GLY A 22 -25.96 0.78 29.12
C GLY A 22 -25.38 1.62 27.98
N TRP A 23 -25.45 1.15 26.72
CA TRP A 23 -24.90 1.88 25.58
C TRP A 23 -25.57 3.25 25.41
N TRP A 24 -26.89 3.34 25.60
CA TRP A 24 -27.61 4.60 25.43
C TRP A 24 -27.17 5.63 26.47
N GLU A 25 -27.07 5.19 27.73
CA GLU A 25 -26.64 6.02 28.84
C GLU A 25 -25.21 6.52 28.61
N LYS A 26 -24.31 5.65 28.17
CA LYS A 26 -22.92 6.00 27.83
C LYS A 26 -22.81 6.96 26.65
N SER A 27 -23.63 6.79 25.60
CA SER A 27 -23.68 7.71 24.46
C SER A 27 -24.10 9.11 24.90
N ILE A 28 -25.16 9.23 25.70
CA ILE A 28 -25.63 10.52 26.20
C ILE A 28 -24.59 11.19 27.10
N GLN A 29 -23.93 10.42 27.97
CA GLN A 29 -22.83 10.92 28.80
C GLN A 29 -21.67 11.46 27.94
N ASN A 30 -21.27 10.73 26.91
CA ASN A 30 -20.21 11.15 25.99
C ASN A 30 -20.60 12.41 25.19
N ILE A 31 -21.87 12.54 24.78
CA ILE A 31 -22.35 13.77 24.13
C ILE A 31 -22.32 14.94 25.13
N ILE A 32 -22.75 14.75 26.39
CA ILE A 32 -22.64 15.78 27.43
C ILE A 32 -21.17 16.22 27.60
N ILE A 33 -20.23 15.28 27.72
CA ILE A 33 -18.79 15.57 27.84
C ILE A 33 -18.30 16.39 26.65
N SER A 34 -18.72 16.05 25.42
CA SER A 34 -18.32 16.79 24.22
C SER A 34 -18.76 18.27 24.24
N THR A 35 -19.89 18.62 24.88
CA THR A 35 -20.34 20.03 25.00
C THR A 35 -19.40 20.89 25.85
N PHE A 36 -18.72 20.30 26.85
CA PHE A 36 -17.66 20.99 27.59
C PHE A 36 -16.41 21.15 26.73
N GLY A 37 -16.11 20.14 25.92
CA GLY A 37 -15.03 20.14 24.94
C GLY A 37 -15.12 21.27 23.92
N ILE A 38 -16.30 21.47 23.33
CA ILE A 38 -16.60 22.53 22.36
C ILE A 38 -16.28 23.93 22.92
N ASN A 39 -16.49 24.13 24.23
CA ASN A 39 -16.25 25.40 24.92
C ASN A 39 -14.91 25.43 25.68
N GLU A 40 -13.94 24.60 25.29
CA GLU A 40 -12.60 24.54 25.92
C GLU A 40 -12.61 24.35 27.45
N ASN A 41 -13.59 23.58 27.96
CA ASN A 41 -13.84 23.36 29.39
C ASN A 41 -14.17 24.65 30.18
N ALA A 42 -14.69 25.68 29.51
CA ALA A 42 -15.23 26.85 30.20
C ALA A 42 -16.41 26.43 31.11
N PRO A 43 -16.62 27.07 32.27
CA PRO A 43 -17.68 26.71 33.19
C PRO A 43 -19.07 26.86 32.56
N GLN A 44 -19.90 25.81 32.62
CA GLN A 44 -21.25 25.79 32.04
C GLN A 44 -22.32 25.50 33.10
N SER A 45 -23.49 26.12 32.93
CA SER A 45 -24.68 25.76 33.70
C SER A 45 -25.44 24.60 33.07
N GLU A 46 -26.26 23.91 33.86
CA GLU A 46 -27.12 22.82 33.34
C GLU A 46 -28.01 23.28 32.19
N GLN A 47 -28.58 24.49 32.29
CA GLN A 47 -29.37 25.05 31.21
C GLN A 47 -28.52 25.33 29.96
N GLY A 48 -27.25 25.73 30.13
CA GLY A 48 -26.29 25.91 29.04
C GLY A 48 -25.98 24.58 28.33
N ILE A 49 -25.74 23.52 29.09
CA ILE A 49 -25.49 22.17 28.56
C ILE A 49 -26.70 21.67 27.77
N LEU A 50 -27.92 21.79 28.33
CA LEU A 50 -29.16 21.37 27.66
C LEU A 50 -29.42 22.17 26.37
N ASN A 51 -29.12 23.47 26.35
CA ASN A 51 -29.27 24.29 25.16
C ASN A 51 -28.25 23.90 24.07
N ASN A 52 -27.00 23.63 24.45
CA ASN A 52 -25.96 23.16 23.52
C ASN A 52 -26.30 21.78 22.93
N LEU A 53 -26.80 20.86 23.75
CA LEU A 53 -27.31 19.55 23.30
C LEU A 53 -28.45 19.71 22.30
N LYS A 54 -29.37 20.66 22.53
CA LYS A 54 -30.48 20.93 21.63
C LYS A 54 -30.03 21.49 20.28
N LEU A 55 -29.01 22.34 20.28
CA LEU A 55 -28.44 22.92 19.07
C LEU A 55 -27.68 21.88 18.22
N GLU A 56 -26.96 20.96 18.85
CA GLU A 56 -26.17 19.95 18.13
C GLU A 56 -27.01 18.75 17.66
N LEU A 57 -28.00 18.30 18.45
CA LEU A 57 -28.75 17.07 18.13
C LEU A 57 -30.02 17.32 17.31
N ASN A 58 -30.51 18.57 17.24
CA ASN A 58 -31.68 18.99 16.45
C ASN A 58 -32.95 18.10 16.61
N THR A 59 -33.11 17.46 17.77
CA THR A 59 -34.10 16.40 18.07
C THR A 59 -34.83 16.66 19.40
N ASN A 60 -36.01 16.05 19.55
CA ASN A 60 -36.82 16.11 20.78
C ASN A 60 -36.40 14.98 21.73
N PHE A 61 -35.50 15.26 22.67
CA PHE A 61 -35.06 14.30 23.68
C PHE A 61 -35.80 14.46 25.02
N ASP A 62 -35.91 13.36 25.78
CA ASP A 62 -36.48 13.37 27.13
C ASP A 62 -35.53 14.06 28.12
N ILE A 63 -35.85 15.31 28.44
CA ILE A 63 -35.09 16.17 29.36
C ILE A 63 -34.88 15.48 30.72
N THR A 64 -35.89 14.77 31.22
CA THR A 64 -35.85 14.06 32.51
C THR A 64 -34.75 13.00 32.51
N ARG A 65 -34.60 12.29 31.39
CA ARG A 65 -33.64 11.21 31.23
C ARG A 65 -32.21 11.75 31.08
N ILE A 66 -32.03 12.87 30.39
CA ILE A 66 -30.73 13.57 30.29
C ILE A 66 -30.31 14.13 31.64
N SER A 67 -31.20 14.77 32.38
CA SER A 67 -30.91 15.28 33.74
C SER A 67 -30.43 14.15 34.67
N LYS A 68 -31.00 12.94 34.55
CA LYS A 68 -30.52 11.77 35.30
C LYS A 68 -29.08 11.36 34.94
N GLN A 69 -28.68 11.51 33.68
CA GLN A 69 -27.29 11.25 33.26
C GLN A 69 -26.34 12.35 33.74
N LEU A 70 -26.77 13.60 33.75
CA LEU A 70 -26.00 14.70 34.36
C LEU A 70 -25.73 14.46 35.85
N GLU A 71 -26.74 14.04 36.61
CA GLU A 71 -26.55 13.66 38.02
C GLU A 71 -25.59 12.46 38.19
N THR A 72 -25.64 11.50 37.26
CA THR A 72 -24.72 10.36 37.25
C THR A 72 -23.27 10.84 37.06
N LEU A 73 -23.02 11.73 36.09
CA LEU A 73 -21.68 12.29 35.83
C LEU A 73 -21.14 13.14 36.99
N LYS A 74 -22.02 13.86 37.70
CA LYS A 74 -21.66 14.56 38.95
C LYS A 74 -21.26 13.57 40.04
N SER A 75 -22.07 12.51 40.24
CA SER A 75 -21.80 11.50 41.27
C SER A 75 -20.48 10.74 41.03
N GLN A 76 -20.12 10.55 39.76
CA GLN A 76 -18.87 9.92 39.32
C GLN A 76 -17.65 10.86 39.37
N LYS A 77 -17.85 12.14 39.70
CA LYS A 77 -16.82 13.21 39.66
C LYS A 77 -16.19 13.44 38.29
N THR A 78 -16.85 13.03 37.21
CA THR A 78 -16.48 13.38 35.84
C THR A 78 -16.73 14.86 35.58
N ILE A 79 -17.82 15.39 36.14
CA ILE A 79 -18.16 16.82 36.15
C ILE A 79 -18.04 17.34 37.58
N ILE A 80 -17.33 18.45 37.78
CA ILE A 80 -17.01 19.04 39.08
C ILE A 80 -17.63 20.45 39.17
N PRO A 81 -18.30 20.80 40.28
CA PRO A 81 -18.82 22.14 40.50
C PRO A 81 -17.70 23.14 40.81
N ILE A 82 -17.74 24.31 40.15
CA ILE A 82 -16.90 25.48 40.47
C ILE A 82 -17.68 26.47 41.35
N SER A 83 -18.99 26.59 41.11
CA SER A 83 -19.93 27.37 41.92
C SER A 83 -21.30 26.70 41.90
N ASN A 84 -22.28 27.25 42.63
CA ASN A 84 -23.60 26.60 42.83
C ASN A 84 -24.31 26.14 41.55
N ASP A 85 -24.07 26.81 40.40
CA ASP A 85 -24.71 26.50 39.11
C ASP A 85 -23.72 26.37 37.95
N LEU A 86 -22.41 26.30 38.21
CA LEU A 86 -21.39 26.20 37.16
C LEU A 86 -20.51 24.97 37.34
N TYR A 87 -20.36 24.23 36.26
CA TYR A 87 -19.66 22.96 36.23
C TYR A 87 -18.57 22.95 35.16
N VAL A 88 -17.53 22.14 35.39
CA VAL A 88 -16.48 21.82 34.42
C VAL A 88 -16.18 20.33 34.43
N LEU A 89 -15.53 19.82 33.40
CA LEU A 89 -14.94 18.48 33.42
C LEU A 89 -13.76 18.44 34.39
N SER A 90 -13.58 17.30 35.05
CA SER A 90 -12.36 17.00 35.80
C SER A 90 -11.12 17.07 34.88
N GLU A 91 -9.94 17.33 35.45
CA GLU A 91 -8.71 17.38 34.65
C GLU A 91 -8.43 16.05 33.92
N GLU A 92 -8.73 14.92 34.58
CA GLU A 92 -8.59 13.59 34.00
C GLU A 92 -9.50 13.42 32.78
N SER A 93 -10.81 13.67 32.93
CA SER A 93 -11.78 13.50 31.86
C SER A 93 -11.59 14.51 30.72
N TYR A 94 -11.12 15.73 31.03
CA TYR A 94 -10.80 16.72 30.00
C TYR A 94 -9.54 16.36 29.22
N THR A 95 -8.53 15.79 29.88
CA THR A 95 -7.31 15.31 29.21
C THR A 95 -7.62 14.12 28.30
N GLU A 96 -8.44 13.18 28.78
CA GLU A 96 -8.92 12.05 27.98
C GLU A 96 -9.72 12.52 26.76
N PHE A 97 -10.65 13.47 26.96
CA PHE A 97 -11.38 14.10 25.85
C PHE A 97 -10.42 14.75 24.83
N LYS A 98 -9.44 15.54 25.29
CA LYS A 98 -8.47 16.19 24.39
C LYS A 98 -7.67 15.18 23.57
N ALA A 99 -7.25 14.08 24.18
CA ALA A 99 -6.52 13.03 23.48
C ALA A 99 -7.39 12.40 22.37
N SER A 100 -8.63 12.03 22.68
CA SER A 100 -9.57 11.49 21.69
C SER A 100 -9.92 12.50 20.60
N PHE A 101 -10.08 13.78 20.94
CA PHE A 101 -10.34 14.86 19.98
C PHE A 101 -9.18 15.06 19.00
N LEU A 102 -7.93 15.09 19.49
CA LEU A 102 -6.74 15.22 18.64
C LEU A 102 -6.58 14.02 17.70
N ALA A 103 -6.79 12.81 18.21
CA ALA A 103 -6.75 11.60 17.37
C ALA A 103 -7.83 11.63 16.27
N GLN A 104 -9.04 12.09 16.59
CA GLN A 104 -10.11 12.25 15.61
C GLN A 104 -9.77 13.31 14.55
N LYS A 105 -9.16 14.44 14.94
CA LYS A 105 -8.70 15.48 14.01
C LYS A 105 -7.64 14.98 13.03
N GLU A 106 -6.72 14.14 13.51
CA GLU A 106 -5.71 13.51 12.65
C GLU A 106 -6.34 12.59 11.61
N ILE A 107 -7.33 11.79 12.01
CA ILE A 107 -8.09 10.91 11.12
C ILE A 107 -8.81 11.72 10.03
N GLU A 108 -9.51 12.80 10.41
CA GLU A 108 -10.20 13.69 9.46
C GLU A 108 -9.22 14.34 8.48
N PHE A 109 -8.08 14.81 8.98
CA PHE A 109 -7.05 15.46 8.17
C PHE A 109 -6.45 14.51 7.13
N GLU A 110 -6.04 13.30 7.53
CA GLU A 110 -5.45 12.33 6.60
C GLU A 110 -6.49 11.80 5.60
N ALA A 111 -7.76 11.65 6.00
CA ALA A 111 -8.85 11.28 5.10
C ALA A 111 -9.13 12.36 4.04
N GLU A 112 -9.16 13.64 4.42
CA GLU A 112 -9.33 14.77 3.48
C GLU A 112 -8.10 14.91 2.56
N LYS A 113 -6.89 14.81 3.12
CA LYS A 113 -5.64 14.88 2.35
C LYS A 113 -5.60 13.81 1.26
N ARG A 114 -5.98 12.57 1.57
CA ARG A 114 -6.05 11.48 0.60
C ARG A 114 -7.08 11.75 -0.49
N PHE A 115 -8.25 12.30 -0.15
CA PHE A 115 -9.24 12.71 -1.14
C PHE A 115 -8.67 13.77 -2.09
N ASN A 116 -7.99 14.78 -1.54
CA ASN A 116 -7.36 15.86 -2.32
C ASN A 116 -6.28 15.33 -3.28
N GLU A 117 -5.42 14.40 -2.83
CA GLU A 117 -4.42 13.74 -3.68
C GLU A 117 -5.05 13.00 -4.87
N LEU A 118 -6.11 12.23 -4.62
CA LEU A 118 -6.81 11.51 -5.68
C LEU A 118 -7.55 12.46 -6.63
N CYS A 119 -8.15 13.53 -6.09
CA CYS A 119 -8.84 14.55 -6.89
C CYS A 119 -7.86 15.26 -7.83
N LEU A 120 -6.66 15.64 -7.36
CA LEU A 120 -5.62 16.24 -8.20
C LEU A 120 -5.15 15.31 -9.32
N LYS A 121 -5.13 14.00 -9.06
CA LYS A 121 -4.70 12.99 -10.04
C LYS A 121 -5.77 12.69 -11.10
N ILE A 122 -7.04 12.56 -10.71
CA ILE A 122 -8.13 12.05 -11.56
C ILE A 122 -8.99 13.18 -12.14
N CYS A 123 -9.21 14.24 -11.34
CA CYS A 123 -10.07 15.38 -11.65
C CYS A 123 -9.34 16.73 -11.47
N PRO A 124 -8.23 17.00 -12.19
CA PRO A 124 -7.41 18.21 -11.97
C PRO A 124 -8.17 19.53 -12.22
N ASN A 125 -9.26 19.48 -12.98
CA ASN A 125 -10.08 20.64 -13.34
C ASN A 125 -11.08 21.04 -12.26
N ILE A 126 -11.25 20.24 -11.20
CA ILE A 126 -12.20 20.49 -10.12
C ILE A 126 -11.44 20.90 -8.86
N ILE A 127 -11.90 21.97 -8.20
CA ILE A 127 -11.32 22.43 -6.93
C ILE A 127 -11.62 21.40 -5.85
N SER A 128 -10.57 20.70 -5.38
CA SER A 128 -10.70 19.56 -4.48
C SER A 128 -11.45 19.86 -3.18
N LYS A 129 -11.23 21.05 -2.60
CA LYS A 129 -11.89 21.48 -1.36
C LYS A 129 -13.40 21.68 -1.52
N ASN A 130 -13.84 22.19 -2.68
CA ASN A 130 -15.27 22.33 -2.95
C ASN A 130 -15.92 20.97 -3.16
N LEU A 131 -15.26 20.09 -3.92
CA LEU A 131 -15.73 18.73 -4.15
C LEU A 131 -15.79 17.90 -2.87
N TRP A 132 -14.84 18.09 -1.93
CA TRP A 132 -14.85 17.45 -0.61
C TRP A 132 -16.05 17.90 0.23
N ASN A 133 -16.36 19.19 0.25
CA ASN A 133 -17.55 19.70 0.95
C ASN A 133 -18.84 19.17 0.31
N GLU A 134 -18.92 19.20 -1.02
CA GLU A 134 -20.07 18.66 -1.76
C GLU A 134 -20.24 17.15 -1.55
N LEU A 135 -19.14 16.39 -1.49
CA LEU A 135 -19.14 14.97 -1.17
C LEU A 135 -19.74 14.74 0.22
N ASN A 136 -19.28 15.47 1.23
CA ASN A 136 -19.77 15.33 2.59
C ASN A 136 -21.26 15.69 2.70
N ASP A 137 -21.65 16.86 2.18
CA ASP A 137 -22.99 17.40 2.34
C ASP A 137 -24.06 16.69 1.50
N TYR A 138 -23.72 16.32 0.25
CA TYR A 138 -24.71 15.83 -0.72
C TYR A 138 -24.63 14.33 -0.99
N LEU A 139 -23.61 13.62 -0.49
CA LEU A 139 -23.49 12.18 -0.70
C LEU A 139 -23.27 11.42 0.60
N LEU A 140 -22.21 11.74 1.35
CA LEU A 140 -21.78 10.96 2.52
C LEU A 140 -22.77 11.07 3.69
N ILE A 141 -23.18 12.29 4.07
CA ILE A 141 -24.20 12.48 5.12
C ILE A 141 -25.55 11.86 4.72
N PRO A 142 -26.11 12.12 3.52
CA PRO A 142 -27.34 11.45 3.09
C PRO A 142 -27.23 9.93 3.10
N LEU A 143 -26.11 9.36 2.64
CA LEU A 143 -25.88 7.91 2.61
C LEU A 143 -25.77 7.31 4.01
N ILE A 144 -25.05 7.98 4.93
CA ILE A 144 -24.98 7.58 6.34
C ILE A 144 -26.37 7.59 6.98
N ARG A 145 -27.17 8.63 6.71
CA ARG A 145 -28.55 8.72 7.19
C ARG A 145 -29.44 7.64 6.58
N GLU A 146 -29.26 7.31 5.31
CA GLU A 146 -29.99 6.21 4.67
C GLU A 146 -29.68 4.87 5.36
N ILE A 147 -28.40 4.57 5.60
CA ILE A 147 -27.97 3.34 6.28
C ILE A 147 -28.48 3.31 7.73
N GLY A 148 -28.41 4.44 8.43
CA GLY A 148 -28.92 4.60 9.80
C GLY A 148 -30.44 4.47 9.90
N ALA A 149 -31.18 5.14 9.01
CA ALA A 149 -32.64 5.13 8.97
C ALA A 149 -33.19 3.75 8.59
N LYS A 150 -32.56 3.03 7.66
CA LYS A 150 -32.91 1.63 7.37
C LYS A 150 -32.77 0.74 8.59
N THR A 151 -31.74 1.00 9.39
CA THR A 151 -31.59 0.27 10.65
C THR A 151 -32.68 0.65 11.65
N TYR A 152 -33.03 1.93 11.74
CA TYR A 152 -34.15 2.37 12.58
C TYR A 152 -35.49 1.77 12.12
N GLU A 153 -35.77 1.69 10.82
CA GLU A 153 -36.94 1.03 10.24
C GLU A 153 -36.99 -0.46 10.59
N LEU A 154 -35.84 -1.15 10.51
CA LEU A 154 -35.69 -2.53 10.97
C LEU A 154 -35.95 -2.68 12.48
N ILE A 155 -35.70 -1.66 13.30
CA ILE A 155 -35.92 -1.71 14.77
C ILE A 155 -37.36 -1.39 15.15
N SER A 156 -37.91 -0.31 14.58
CA SER A 156 -39.16 0.30 15.02
C SER A 156 -40.39 -0.20 14.24
N GLY A 157 -40.20 -0.77 13.05
CA GLY A 157 -41.30 -1.10 12.14
C GLY A 157 -42.07 0.12 11.62
N GLU A 158 -41.55 1.33 11.87
CA GLU A 158 -42.11 2.60 11.42
C GLU A 158 -41.36 3.09 10.17
N ASN A 159 -42.10 3.47 9.13
CA ASN A 159 -41.55 3.98 7.89
C ASN A 159 -40.82 5.30 8.16
N ALA A 160 -39.49 5.29 8.16
CA ALA A 160 -38.71 6.50 8.37
C ALA A 160 -38.55 7.33 7.08
N ILE A 161 -38.57 6.74 5.87
CA ILE A 161 -38.19 7.44 4.62
C ILE A 161 -38.93 6.90 3.36
N SER A 162 -39.30 7.80 2.42
CA SER A 162 -39.91 7.48 1.11
C SER A 162 -38.88 7.05 0.05
N ILE A 163 -39.35 6.29 -0.94
CA ILE A 163 -38.61 5.65 -2.05
C ILE A 163 -37.75 6.58 -2.93
N ASP A 164 -37.88 7.90 -2.79
CA ASP A 164 -37.17 8.90 -3.60
C ASP A 164 -35.66 9.00 -3.29
N GLN A 165 -35.15 8.25 -2.29
CA GLN A 165 -33.76 8.35 -1.83
C GLN A 165 -32.83 7.24 -2.32
N TYR A 166 -33.34 6.21 -3.03
CA TYR A 166 -32.47 5.30 -3.77
C TYR A 166 -31.97 5.98 -5.04
N GLY A 167 -30.78 6.54 -4.96
CA GLY A 167 -30.21 7.33 -6.05
C GLY A 167 -29.44 8.55 -5.60
N GLN A 168 -29.10 8.74 -4.31
CA GLN A 168 -28.26 9.86 -3.86
C GLN A 168 -26.96 9.96 -4.67
N PHE A 169 -26.38 8.81 -5.05
CA PHE A 169 -25.25 8.78 -5.96
C PHE A 169 -25.60 9.33 -7.36
N ASN A 170 -26.72 8.91 -7.96
CA ASN A 170 -27.16 9.43 -9.25
C ASN A 170 -27.53 10.92 -9.17
N SER A 171 -28.18 11.35 -8.10
CA SER A 171 -28.51 12.74 -7.78
C SER A 171 -27.28 13.60 -7.56
N PHE A 172 -26.22 13.05 -6.94
CA PHE A 172 -24.92 13.67 -6.80
C PHE A 172 -24.21 13.79 -8.17
N LEU A 173 -24.15 12.70 -8.94
CA LEU A 173 -23.55 12.68 -10.27
C LEU A 173 -24.28 13.59 -11.26
N LEU A 174 -25.60 13.77 -11.14
CA LEU A 174 -26.39 14.66 -12.01
C LEU A 174 -25.94 16.13 -11.94
N ARG A 175 -25.18 16.53 -10.91
CA ARG A 175 -24.62 17.87 -10.74
C ARG A 175 -23.42 18.14 -11.66
N TYR A 176 -22.84 17.11 -12.26
CA TYR A 176 -21.65 17.21 -13.10
C TYR A 176 -21.95 16.86 -14.56
N ASN A 177 -21.10 17.29 -15.50
CA ASN A 177 -21.23 16.96 -16.92
C ASN A 177 -20.85 15.49 -17.20
N LYS A 178 -21.12 14.98 -18.42
CA LYS A 178 -20.88 13.55 -18.75
C LYS A 178 -19.43 13.09 -18.57
N ASP A 179 -18.45 13.92 -18.93
CA ASP A 179 -17.02 13.56 -18.84
C ASP A 179 -16.52 13.58 -17.39
N ASP A 180 -16.99 14.54 -16.59
CA ASP A 180 -16.63 14.65 -15.18
C ASP A 180 -17.34 13.57 -14.33
N LYS A 181 -18.54 13.12 -14.71
CA LYS A 181 -19.23 12.01 -14.03
C LYS A 181 -18.39 10.74 -13.97
N MET A 182 -17.79 10.34 -15.10
CA MET A 182 -16.94 9.15 -15.15
C MET A 182 -15.69 9.30 -14.29
N LYS A 183 -15.05 10.48 -14.31
CA LYS A 183 -13.86 10.77 -13.51
C LYS A 183 -14.18 10.82 -12.02
N ILE A 184 -15.29 11.45 -11.63
CA ILE A 184 -15.76 11.51 -10.24
C ILE A 184 -16.14 10.11 -9.74
N GLN A 185 -16.80 9.29 -10.55
CA GLN A 185 -17.09 7.90 -10.19
C GLN A 185 -15.79 7.11 -9.94
N ALA A 186 -14.80 7.24 -10.82
CA ALA A 186 -13.49 6.61 -10.63
C ALA A 186 -12.75 7.15 -9.40
N LEU A 187 -12.83 8.46 -9.13
CA LEU A 187 -12.30 9.07 -7.91
C LEU A 187 -12.90 8.45 -6.66
N LEU A 188 -14.23 8.34 -6.60
CA LEU A 188 -14.94 7.80 -5.43
C LEU A 188 -14.67 6.30 -5.24
N LEU A 189 -14.61 5.51 -6.32
CA LEU A 189 -14.20 4.11 -6.25
C LEU A 189 -12.81 3.93 -5.63
N ASN A 190 -11.85 4.80 -5.98
CA ASN A 190 -10.50 4.77 -5.43
C ASN A 190 -10.43 5.35 -4.01
N TYR A 191 -11.31 6.29 -3.68
CA TYR A 191 -11.38 6.89 -2.35
C TYR A 191 -11.96 5.92 -1.32
N PHE A 192 -13.04 5.21 -1.66
CA PHE A 192 -13.65 4.19 -0.81
C PHE A 192 -12.89 2.84 -0.86
N ASP A 193 -11.58 2.85 -1.09
CA ASP A 193 -10.71 1.71 -0.85
C ASP A 193 -10.35 1.64 0.65
N PHE A 194 -11.09 0.80 1.38
CA PHE A 194 -10.95 0.65 2.83
C PHE A 194 -9.70 -0.11 3.28
N LYS A 195 -8.77 -0.41 2.37
CA LYS A 195 -7.39 -0.80 2.76
C LYS A 195 -6.64 0.33 3.46
N ASN A 196 -7.04 1.59 3.24
CA ASN A 196 -6.51 2.72 3.99
C ASN A 196 -7.22 2.85 5.35
N ASP A 197 -6.45 2.66 6.43
CA ASP A 197 -6.96 2.67 7.80
C ASP A 197 -7.57 4.02 8.23
N PHE A 198 -7.05 5.15 7.75
CA PHE A 198 -7.59 6.47 8.08
C PHE A 198 -8.95 6.72 7.43
N ILE A 199 -9.13 6.31 6.17
CA ILE A 199 -10.43 6.41 5.48
C ILE A 199 -11.45 5.48 6.15
N LYS A 200 -11.04 4.23 6.43
CA LYS A 200 -11.83 3.25 7.17
C LYS A 200 -12.33 3.85 8.48
N LYS A 201 -11.43 4.37 9.32
CA LYS A 201 -11.77 4.99 10.61
C LYS A 201 -12.66 6.21 10.46
N PHE A 202 -12.36 7.10 9.51
CA PHE A 202 -13.16 8.30 9.26
C PHE A 202 -14.62 7.95 8.96
N ILE A 203 -14.87 7.06 7.99
CA ILE A 203 -16.23 6.66 7.61
C ILE A 203 -16.93 5.91 8.74
N LEU A 204 -16.25 4.99 9.44
CA LEU A 204 -16.82 4.27 10.58
C LEU A 204 -17.20 5.23 11.71
N HIS A 205 -16.32 6.17 12.07
CA HIS A 205 -16.58 7.11 13.16
C HIS A 205 -17.78 8.00 12.85
N GLN A 206 -17.89 8.48 11.61
CA GLN A 206 -19.04 9.27 11.15
C GLN A 206 -20.33 8.43 11.16
N LEU A 207 -20.31 7.23 10.58
CA LEU A 207 -21.46 6.32 10.57
C LEU A 207 -21.94 6.06 12.01
N ASN A 208 -21.01 5.74 12.92
CA ASN A 208 -21.30 5.43 14.31
C ASN A 208 -21.91 6.61 15.05
N ALA A 209 -21.30 7.79 14.93
CA ALA A 209 -21.78 8.99 15.61
C ALA A 209 -23.21 9.33 15.18
N TYR A 210 -23.50 9.27 13.88
CA TYR A 210 -24.86 9.46 13.36
C TYR A 210 -25.83 8.41 13.87
N PHE A 211 -25.43 7.14 13.85
CA PHE A 211 -26.26 6.05 14.36
C PHE A 211 -26.66 6.24 15.81
N PHE A 212 -25.70 6.59 16.66
CA PHE A 212 -25.94 6.77 18.09
C PHE A 212 -26.87 7.94 18.35
N ILE A 213 -26.74 9.03 17.58
CA ILE A 213 -27.62 10.19 17.68
C ILE A 213 -29.05 9.83 17.26
N GLU A 214 -29.23 9.15 16.13
CA GLU A 214 -30.56 8.66 15.74
C GLU A 214 -31.13 7.71 16.80
N ALA A 215 -30.27 6.86 17.39
CA ALA A 215 -30.65 5.95 18.45
C ALA A 215 -30.93 6.65 19.80
N THR A 216 -30.49 7.91 20.01
CA THR A 216 -30.89 8.68 21.20
C THR A 216 -32.38 9.00 21.22
N ASN A 217 -33.05 9.00 20.06
CA ASN A 217 -34.48 9.19 19.92
C ASN A 217 -35.32 7.96 20.32
N LEU A 218 -34.67 6.81 20.60
CA LEU A 218 -35.39 5.60 20.99
C LEU A 218 -36.02 5.78 22.38
N ASN A 219 -37.31 5.47 22.47
CA ASN A 219 -38.01 5.43 23.75
C ASN A 219 -37.50 4.25 24.61
N GLN A 220 -37.76 4.31 25.92
CA GLN A 220 -37.27 3.30 26.86
C GLN A 220 -37.74 1.88 26.51
N LYS A 221 -38.99 1.73 26.04
CA LYS A 221 -39.56 0.45 25.65
C LYS A 221 -38.77 -0.19 24.50
N THR A 222 -38.43 0.57 23.47
CA THR A 222 -37.63 0.10 22.32
C THR A 222 -36.20 -0.26 22.74
N ILE A 223 -35.60 0.47 23.68
CA ILE A 223 -34.26 0.16 24.20
C ILE A 223 -34.24 -1.15 24.99
N ASP A 224 -35.22 -1.36 25.87
CA ASP A 224 -35.35 -2.60 26.65
C ASP A 224 -35.57 -3.82 25.73
N GLU A 225 -36.32 -3.61 24.65
CA GLU A 225 -36.52 -4.56 23.57
C GLU A 225 -35.21 -4.91 22.82
N VAL A 226 -34.36 -3.92 22.52
CA VAL A 226 -33.04 -4.14 21.91
C VAL A 226 -32.09 -4.88 22.85
N TYR A 227 -32.11 -4.57 24.16
CA TYR A 227 -31.32 -5.30 25.16
C TYR A 227 -31.76 -6.75 25.34
N THR A 228 -33.06 -7.03 25.18
CA THR A 228 -33.59 -8.39 25.23
C THR A 228 -33.14 -9.18 23.99
N LEU A 229 -33.13 -8.52 22.83
CA LEU A 229 -32.67 -9.09 21.56
C LEU A 229 -31.21 -9.54 21.61
N SER A 230 -30.31 -8.67 22.08
CA SER A 230 -28.87 -8.93 22.07
C SER A 230 -28.48 -10.14 22.93
N LYS A 231 -29.38 -10.57 23.83
CA LYS A 231 -29.23 -11.74 24.71
C LYS A 231 -29.90 -13.02 24.18
N SER A 232 -30.73 -12.91 23.14
CA SER A 232 -31.46 -14.06 22.56
C SER A 232 -30.67 -14.73 21.43
N GLN A 233 -30.67 -16.07 21.41
CA GLN A 233 -30.13 -16.82 20.28
C GLN A 233 -31.21 -16.96 19.19
N THR A 234 -30.98 -16.38 18.02
CA THR A 234 -31.94 -16.40 16.91
C THR A 234 -31.50 -17.41 15.85
N ASN A 235 -32.46 -18.18 15.34
CA ASN A 235 -32.29 -19.03 14.16
C ASN A 235 -32.93 -18.34 12.95
N LEU A 236 -32.13 -17.97 11.96
CA LEU A 236 -32.60 -17.33 10.73
C LEU A 236 -32.53 -18.32 9.57
N LYS A 237 -33.61 -18.41 8.80
CA LYS A 237 -33.69 -19.14 7.54
C LYS A 237 -33.64 -18.15 6.40
N VAL A 238 -32.59 -18.24 5.59
CA VAL A 238 -32.33 -17.31 4.48
C VAL A 238 -32.45 -18.07 3.18
N PHE A 239 -33.42 -17.71 2.36
CA PHE A 239 -33.62 -18.24 1.03
C PHE A 239 -32.77 -17.46 0.04
N ILE A 240 -31.98 -18.18 -0.75
CA ILE A 240 -31.03 -17.62 -1.71
C ILE A 240 -31.63 -17.65 -3.11
N ASP A 241 -31.47 -16.54 -3.82
CA ASP A 241 -31.78 -16.39 -5.24
C ASP A 241 -30.63 -16.88 -6.16
N THR A 242 -30.91 -17.16 -7.43
CA THR A 242 -29.99 -17.69 -8.46
C THR A 242 -28.73 -16.83 -8.59
N ASN A 243 -28.86 -15.49 -8.56
CA ASN A 243 -27.71 -14.59 -8.63
C ASN A 243 -26.77 -14.74 -7.43
N PHE A 244 -27.31 -14.79 -6.22
CA PHE A 244 -26.48 -14.97 -5.02
C PHE A 244 -25.88 -16.39 -4.94
N LEU A 245 -26.60 -17.40 -5.44
CA LEU A 245 -26.09 -18.76 -5.57
C LEU A 245 -24.86 -18.83 -6.50
N LEU A 246 -24.89 -18.12 -7.63
CA LEU A 246 -23.73 -18.02 -8.51
C LEU A 246 -22.52 -17.36 -7.81
N THR A 247 -22.74 -16.38 -6.92
CA THR A 247 -21.65 -15.72 -6.17
C THR A 247 -21.04 -16.74 -5.21
N LEU A 248 -21.91 -17.42 -4.46
CA LEU A 248 -21.49 -18.36 -3.44
C LEU A 248 -20.72 -19.54 -4.01
N LEU A 249 -21.00 -19.95 -5.25
CA LEU A 249 -20.27 -21.00 -5.97
C LEU A 249 -19.01 -20.51 -6.71
N ASP A 250 -18.71 -19.20 -6.66
CA ASP A 250 -17.61 -18.56 -7.40
C ASP A 250 -17.71 -18.76 -8.92
N LEU A 251 -18.94 -18.70 -9.45
CA LEU A 251 -19.24 -18.95 -10.87
C LEU A 251 -19.46 -17.69 -11.69
N HIS A 252 -19.52 -16.51 -11.06
CA HIS A 252 -19.68 -15.26 -11.79
C HIS A 252 -18.96 -14.11 -11.08
N ASP A 253 -18.66 -13.07 -11.83
CA ASP A 253 -18.12 -11.82 -11.31
C ASP A 253 -19.24 -10.76 -11.24
N ASN A 254 -19.66 -10.40 -10.02
CA ASN A 254 -20.62 -9.34 -9.74
C ASN A 254 -19.95 -8.33 -8.81
N PRO A 255 -20.12 -7.02 -9.04
CA PRO A 255 -19.50 -6.01 -8.17
C PRO A 255 -19.88 -6.15 -6.69
N SER A 256 -21.04 -6.75 -6.38
CA SER A 256 -21.52 -7.03 -5.03
C SER A 256 -21.00 -8.34 -4.42
N ASN A 257 -20.11 -9.07 -5.11
CA ASN A 257 -19.50 -10.31 -4.60
C ASN A 257 -18.73 -10.08 -3.30
N GLU A 258 -18.04 -8.95 -3.17
CA GLU A 258 -17.28 -8.58 -1.97
C GLU A 258 -18.19 -8.51 -0.73
N ALA A 259 -19.41 -7.97 -0.90
CA ALA A 259 -20.41 -7.91 0.16
C ALA A 259 -20.92 -9.30 0.57
N ALA A 260 -21.14 -10.19 -0.39
CA ALA A 260 -21.54 -11.57 -0.12
C ALA A 260 -20.44 -12.35 0.61
N PHE A 261 -19.18 -12.20 0.20
CA PHE A 261 -18.05 -12.84 0.87
C PHE A 261 -17.85 -12.31 2.30
N SER A 262 -17.94 -10.99 2.48
CA SER A 262 -17.86 -10.37 3.81
C SER A 262 -18.99 -10.84 4.74
N LEU A 263 -20.20 -11.03 4.20
CA LEU A 263 -21.29 -11.63 4.95
C LEU A 263 -20.96 -13.07 5.38
N LEU A 264 -20.48 -13.93 4.47
CA LEU A 264 -20.16 -15.32 4.80
C LEU A 264 -19.05 -15.42 5.86
N GLU A 265 -17.99 -14.62 5.73
CA GLU A 265 -16.93 -14.56 6.74
C GLU A 265 -17.42 -14.10 8.11
N LEU A 266 -18.36 -13.14 8.12
CA LEU A 266 -18.97 -12.67 9.35
C LEU A 266 -19.84 -13.76 9.99
N LEU A 267 -20.63 -14.48 9.19
CA LEU A 267 -21.52 -15.54 9.68
C LEU A 267 -20.76 -16.64 10.42
N ASP A 268 -19.56 -16.99 9.97
CA ASP A 268 -18.68 -17.98 10.62
C ASP A 268 -18.21 -17.54 12.02
N GLU A 269 -17.98 -16.24 12.24
CA GLU A 269 -17.56 -15.71 13.54
C GLU A 269 -18.71 -15.69 14.56
N ILE A 270 -19.95 -15.55 14.08
CA ILE A 270 -21.11 -15.25 14.93
C ILE A 270 -22.02 -16.46 15.18
N GLN A 271 -21.66 -17.65 14.71
CA GLN A 271 -22.48 -18.88 14.79
C GLN A 271 -22.96 -19.20 16.22
N ASN A 272 -22.20 -18.77 17.24
CA ASN A 272 -22.53 -18.96 18.65
C ASN A 272 -23.68 -18.06 19.16
N ARG A 273 -24.00 -16.96 18.45
CA ARG A 273 -25.03 -15.98 18.83
C ARG A 273 -26.21 -15.96 17.86
N VAL A 274 -25.95 -16.06 16.55
CA VAL A 274 -26.97 -16.14 15.50
C VAL A 274 -26.67 -17.34 14.62
N LYS A 275 -27.65 -18.22 14.49
CA LYS A 275 -27.54 -19.37 13.57
C LYS A 275 -28.28 -19.05 12.28
N VAL A 276 -27.51 -18.71 11.25
CA VAL A 276 -28.04 -18.49 9.91
C VAL A 276 -27.91 -19.78 9.10
N LYS A 277 -29.00 -20.22 8.50
CA LYS A 277 -29.02 -21.34 7.56
C LYS A 277 -29.52 -20.88 6.21
N PHE A 278 -28.75 -21.22 5.18
CA PHE A 278 -29.07 -20.90 3.80
C PHE A 278 -29.87 -22.02 3.12
N TYR A 279 -30.95 -21.64 2.46
CA TYR A 279 -31.87 -22.53 1.75
C TYR A 279 -31.97 -22.18 0.28
N VAL A 280 -32.00 -23.19 -0.58
CA VAL A 280 -32.28 -23.06 -2.02
C VAL A 280 -33.59 -23.76 -2.33
N LEU A 281 -34.49 -23.10 -3.07
CA LEU A 281 -35.76 -23.68 -3.49
C LEU A 281 -35.58 -24.55 -4.75
N PRO A 282 -36.43 -25.57 -4.99
CA PRO A 282 -36.31 -26.42 -6.18
C PRO A 282 -36.41 -25.65 -7.50
N VAL A 283 -37.26 -24.60 -7.53
CA VAL A 283 -37.39 -23.71 -8.69
C VAL A 283 -36.10 -22.92 -8.98
N THR A 284 -35.40 -22.49 -7.94
CA THR A 284 -34.08 -21.82 -8.05
C THR A 284 -33.00 -22.78 -8.52
N VAL A 285 -33.05 -24.06 -8.09
CA VAL A 285 -32.13 -25.09 -8.60
C VAL A 285 -32.33 -25.32 -10.10
N LEU A 286 -33.59 -25.43 -10.54
CA LEU A 286 -33.93 -25.61 -11.95
C LEU A 286 -33.50 -24.40 -12.79
N GLU A 287 -33.77 -23.19 -12.31
CA GLU A 287 -33.33 -21.96 -12.97
C GLU A 287 -31.81 -21.91 -13.12
N PHE A 288 -31.08 -22.19 -12.02
CA PHE A 288 -29.63 -22.25 -12.01
C PHE A 288 -29.08 -23.30 -12.98
N GLN A 289 -29.60 -24.53 -12.96
CA GLN A 289 -29.16 -25.61 -13.85
C GLN A 289 -29.44 -25.27 -15.32
N ASN A 290 -30.60 -24.69 -15.63
CA ASN A 290 -30.93 -24.23 -16.97
C ASN A 290 -30.00 -23.11 -17.44
N LEU A 291 -29.63 -22.19 -16.55
CA LEU A 291 -28.69 -21.13 -16.84
C LEU A 291 -27.29 -21.69 -17.15
N ILE A 292 -26.76 -22.55 -16.28
CA ILE A 292 -25.45 -23.20 -16.45
C ILE A 292 -25.43 -24.07 -17.72
N GLY A 293 -26.49 -24.84 -17.97
CA GLY A 293 -26.64 -25.66 -19.17
C GLY A 293 -26.60 -24.82 -20.45
N LYS A 294 -27.31 -23.68 -20.48
CA LYS A 294 -27.26 -22.73 -21.60
C LYS A 294 -25.84 -22.21 -21.84
N PHE A 295 -25.10 -21.87 -20.79
CA PHE A 295 -23.70 -21.41 -20.92
C PHE A 295 -22.76 -22.53 -21.38
N LYS A 296 -22.94 -23.75 -20.89
CA LYS A 296 -22.19 -24.93 -21.33
C LYS A 296 -22.41 -25.19 -22.82
N ASP A 297 -23.66 -25.29 -23.25
CA ASP A 297 -24.03 -25.48 -24.66
C ASP A 297 -23.49 -24.36 -25.55
N TYR A 298 -23.49 -23.14 -25.02
CA TYR A 298 -22.95 -21.98 -25.71
C TYR A 298 -21.43 -22.09 -25.92
N LEU A 299 -20.66 -22.42 -24.88
CA LEU A 299 -19.20 -22.58 -24.97
C LEU A 299 -18.79 -23.77 -25.84
N ILE A 300 -19.58 -24.86 -25.84
CA ILE A 300 -19.38 -26.00 -26.75
C ILE A 300 -19.47 -25.57 -28.21
N LYS A 301 -20.42 -24.69 -28.54
CA LYS A 301 -20.58 -24.14 -29.90
C LYS A 301 -19.48 -23.15 -30.27
N LEU A 302 -18.98 -22.40 -29.29
CA LEU A 302 -17.95 -21.38 -29.49
C LEU A 302 -16.56 -21.98 -29.79
N LYS A 303 -16.18 -23.08 -29.10
CA LYS A 303 -14.84 -23.70 -29.16
C LYS A 303 -13.69 -22.66 -29.08
N PRO A 304 -13.59 -21.89 -27.99
CA PRO A 304 -12.60 -20.83 -27.88
C PRO A 304 -11.17 -21.39 -27.75
N SER A 305 -10.20 -20.71 -28.36
CA SER A 305 -8.77 -21.00 -28.20
C SER A 305 -8.21 -20.37 -26.91
N MET A 306 -7.02 -20.81 -26.49
CA MET A 306 -6.36 -20.24 -25.29
C MET A 306 -6.08 -18.74 -25.45
N ASN A 307 -5.64 -18.30 -26.63
CA ASN A 307 -5.37 -16.88 -26.89
C ASN A 307 -6.65 -16.05 -26.88
N GLN A 308 -7.78 -16.63 -27.29
CA GLN A 308 -9.09 -15.98 -27.20
C GLN A 308 -9.58 -15.88 -25.76
N ALA A 309 -9.36 -16.91 -24.93
CA ALA A 309 -9.68 -16.87 -23.51
C ALA A 309 -8.85 -15.79 -22.77
N ILE A 310 -7.54 -15.70 -23.07
CA ILE A 310 -6.65 -14.65 -22.53
C ILE A 310 -7.13 -13.26 -22.95
N ALA A 311 -7.44 -13.08 -24.24
CA ALA A 311 -7.91 -11.79 -24.74
C ALA A 311 -9.26 -11.38 -24.12
N ALA A 312 -10.19 -12.33 -23.96
CA ALA A 312 -11.48 -12.08 -23.36
C ALA A 312 -11.38 -11.70 -21.87
N GLU A 313 -10.49 -12.36 -21.10
CA GLU A 313 -10.24 -12.04 -19.70
C GLU A 313 -9.71 -10.61 -19.50
N ASN A 314 -8.77 -10.19 -20.36
CA ASN A 314 -8.14 -8.87 -20.31
C ASN A 314 -9.03 -7.73 -20.82
N THR A 315 -10.25 -8.02 -21.25
CA THR A 315 -11.22 -7.00 -21.69
C THR A 315 -12.32 -6.79 -20.65
N ASP A 316 -12.73 -5.52 -20.50
CA ASP A 316 -13.85 -5.09 -19.66
C ASP A 316 -15.23 -5.49 -20.26
N GLU A 317 -15.21 -6.17 -21.40
CA GLU A 317 -16.37 -6.38 -22.27
C GLU A 317 -17.07 -7.72 -22.05
N PHE A 318 -16.44 -8.63 -21.30
CA PHE A 318 -17.04 -9.86 -20.80
C PHE A 318 -17.33 -9.72 -19.32
N SER A 319 -18.48 -10.25 -18.87
CA SER A 319 -18.85 -10.28 -17.46
C SER A 319 -19.42 -11.65 -17.07
N GLY A 320 -19.69 -11.87 -15.79
CA GLY A 320 -20.40 -13.07 -15.37
C GLY A 320 -19.68 -14.42 -15.59
N ILE A 321 -20.42 -15.44 -16.05
CA ILE A 321 -19.99 -16.85 -16.03
C ILE A 321 -18.90 -17.17 -17.05
N ILE A 322 -18.95 -16.56 -18.24
CA ILE A 322 -17.98 -16.81 -19.33
C ILE A 322 -16.60 -16.27 -18.94
N LYS A 323 -16.54 -15.04 -18.43
CA LYS A 323 -15.28 -14.43 -17.95
C LYS A 323 -14.66 -15.28 -16.84
N LYS A 324 -15.47 -15.79 -15.91
CA LYS A 324 -14.99 -16.64 -14.81
C LYS A 324 -14.41 -17.96 -15.31
N TYR A 325 -15.03 -18.57 -16.31
CA TYR A 325 -14.48 -19.76 -16.97
C TYR A 325 -13.13 -19.47 -17.65
N PHE A 326 -13.01 -18.38 -18.42
CA PHE A 326 -11.75 -17.98 -19.05
C PHE A 326 -10.65 -17.64 -18.04
N GLN A 327 -11.00 -16.98 -16.93
CA GLN A 327 -10.07 -16.73 -15.82
C GLN A 327 -9.51 -18.05 -15.25
N LYS A 328 -10.35 -19.07 -15.07
CA LYS A 328 -9.92 -20.39 -14.59
C LYS A 328 -9.04 -21.14 -15.59
N CYS A 329 -9.30 -21.00 -16.89
CA CYS A 329 -8.42 -21.51 -17.94
C CYS A 329 -7.06 -20.80 -17.93
N TYR A 330 -7.05 -19.48 -17.75
CA TYR A 330 -5.84 -18.66 -17.64
C TYR A 330 -4.99 -19.05 -16.41
N GLU A 331 -5.60 -19.14 -15.22
CA GLU A 331 -4.93 -19.55 -13.98
C GLU A 331 -4.23 -20.91 -14.09
N LYS A 332 -4.83 -21.85 -14.83
CA LYS A 332 -4.28 -23.20 -15.04
C LYS A 332 -3.41 -23.32 -16.30
N ASN A 333 -3.26 -22.24 -17.06
CA ASN A 333 -2.56 -22.16 -18.34
C ASN A 333 -2.98 -23.27 -19.34
N THR A 334 -4.26 -23.65 -19.31
CA THR A 334 -4.81 -24.71 -20.17
C THR A 334 -6.31 -24.54 -20.33
N MET A 335 -6.85 -24.93 -21.48
CA MET A 335 -8.30 -24.97 -21.69
C MET A 335 -8.90 -26.11 -20.86
N LEU A 336 -9.75 -25.75 -19.92
CA LEU A 336 -10.45 -26.73 -19.10
C LEU A 336 -11.50 -27.46 -19.94
N ASN A 337 -11.68 -28.75 -19.65
CA ASN A 337 -12.78 -29.47 -20.26
C ASN A 337 -14.11 -28.89 -19.72
N LEU A 338 -15.02 -28.57 -20.63
CA LEU A 338 -16.32 -27.98 -20.31
C LEU A 338 -17.19 -28.92 -19.47
N ASP A 339 -17.12 -30.22 -19.72
CA ASP A 339 -17.83 -31.24 -18.94
C ASP A 339 -17.28 -31.28 -17.51
N ASP A 340 -15.95 -31.39 -17.35
CA ASP A 340 -15.30 -31.40 -16.04
C ASP A 340 -15.57 -30.12 -15.22
N TYR A 341 -15.73 -28.98 -15.88
CA TYR A 341 -16.00 -27.70 -15.23
C TYR A 341 -17.47 -27.51 -14.85
N PHE A 342 -18.41 -27.81 -15.75
CA PHE A 342 -19.85 -27.51 -15.55
C PHE A 342 -20.66 -28.68 -14.97
N ASP A 343 -20.32 -29.93 -15.25
CA ASP A 343 -21.10 -31.10 -14.83
C ASP A 343 -21.20 -31.29 -13.31
N PRO A 344 -20.20 -30.92 -12.49
CA PRO A 344 -20.38 -30.91 -11.04
C PRO A 344 -21.60 -30.08 -10.60
N TYR A 345 -21.93 -29.00 -11.33
CA TYR A 345 -23.04 -28.10 -11.02
C TYR A 345 -24.37 -28.55 -11.65
N LEU A 346 -24.34 -29.47 -12.62
CA LEU A 346 -25.54 -30.03 -13.26
C LEU A 346 -25.95 -31.35 -12.58
N ASP A 347 -25.06 -32.32 -12.48
CA ASP A 347 -25.37 -33.68 -12.04
C ASP A 347 -25.21 -33.88 -10.52
N ASN A 348 -24.19 -33.23 -9.93
CA ASN A 348 -23.84 -33.36 -8.52
C ASN A 348 -24.18 -32.12 -7.69
N PHE A 349 -25.13 -31.31 -8.16
CA PHE A 349 -25.48 -30.01 -7.59
C PHE A 349 -25.69 -30.07 -6.06
N THR A 350 -26.53 -31.00 -5.59
CA THR A 350 -26.88 -31.15 -4.16
C THR A 350 -25.66 -31.41 -3.27
N VAL A 351 -24.68 -32.18 -3.77
CA VAL A 351 -23.44 -32.46 -3.02
C VAL A 351 -22.58 -31.20 -2.94
N ASN A 352 -22.49 -30.43 -4.02
CA ASN A 352 -21.66 -29.23 -4.10
C ASN A 352 -22.18 -28.07 -3.24
N ILE A 353 -23.50 -27.84 -3.21
CA ILE A 353 -24.06 -26.77 -2.37
C ILE A 353 -24.03 -27.12 -0.87
N ARG A 354 -24.18 -28.40 -0.51
CA ARG A 354 -24.08 -28.84 0.89
C ARG A 354 -22.67 -28.67 1.47
N LYS A 355 -21.63 -28.88 0.66
CA LYS A 355 -20.24 -28.60 1.06
C LYS A 355 -20.02 -27.12 1.41
N ARG A 356 -20.82 -26.20 0.85
CA ARG A 356 -20.77 -24.77 1.14
C ARG A 356 -21.84 -24.30 2.15
N GLY A 357 -22.45 -25.23 2.89
CA GLY A 357 -23.39 -24.91 3.97
C GLY A 357 -24.84 -24.59 3.53
N LEU A 358 -25.23 -24.91 2.29
CA LEU A 358 -26.61 -24.74 1.81
C LEU A 358 -27.43 -26.02 1.94
N GLU A 359 -28.70 -25.85 2.27
CA GLU A 359 -29.70 -26.90 2.29
C GLU A 359 -30.72 -26.70 1.15
N VAL A 360 -31.10 -27.77 0.45
CA VAL A 360 -32.22 -27.71 -0.51
C VAL A 360 -33.51 -27.88 0.27
N GLN A 361 -34.42 -26.90 0.17
CA GLN A 361 -35.75 -27.00 0.76
C GLN A 361 -36.65 -27.82 -0.18
N GLN A 362 -37.20 -28.93 0.28
CA GLN A 362 -37.98 -29.86 -0.55
C GLN A 362 -39.50 -29.55 -0.59
N ASP A 363 -39.90 -28.32 -0.27
CA ASP A 363 -41.32 -27.94 -0.29
C ASP A 363 -41.85 -27.91 -1.73
N ASN A 364 -43.12 -28.29 -1.92
CA ASN A 364 -43.76 -28.26 -3.23
C ASN A 364 -44.05 -26.80 -3.67
N MET A 365 -43.43 -26.39 -4.78
CA MET A 365 -43.57 -25.06 -5.38
C MET A 365 -44.68 -24.96 -6.43
N ASP A 366 -45.21 -26.08 -6.94
CA ASP A 366 -46.20 -26.13 -8.03
C ASP A 366 -47.46 -25.31 -7.72
N LYS A 367 -47.81 -25.23 -6.42
CA LYS A 367 -48.95 -24.43 -5.96
C LYS A 367 -48.77 -22.93 -6.24
N TYR A 368 -47.54 -22.40 -6.24
CA TYR A 368 -47.27 -20.99 -6.51
C TYR A 368 -47.24 -20.67 -8.00
N SER A 369 -46.92 -21.65 -8.84
CA SER A 369 -46.95 -21.48 -10.31
C SER A 369 -48.37 -21.33 -10.86
N THR A 370 -49.39 -21.77 -10.10
CA THR A 370 -50.81 -21.74 -10.48
C THR A 370 -51.68 -20.88 -9.57
N ASP A 371 -51.09 -20.27 -8.54
CA ASP A 371 -51.80 -19.38 -7.62
C ASP A 371 -52.11 -18.04 -8.32
N GLN A 372 -53.40 -17.71 -8.40
CA GLN A 372 -53.86 -16.48 -9.04
C GLN A 372 -53.20 -15.23 -8.44
N ARG A 373 -52.92 -15.21 -7.13
CA ARG A 373 -52.25 -14.08 -6.46
C ARG A 373 -50.84 -13.85 -7.00
N VAL A 374 -50.13 -14.92 -7.32
CA VAL A 374 -48.77 -14.88 -7.88
C VAL A 374 -48.82 -14.46 -9.35
N VAL A 375 -49.76 -15.03 -10.10
CA VAL A 375 -49.96 -14.74 -11.53
C VAL A 375 -50.34 -13.27 -11.74
N ASP A 376 -51.29 -12.75 -10.96
CA ASP A 376 -51.74 -11.35 -11.03
C ASP A 376 -50.58 -10.39 -10.75
N ASP A 377 -49.79 -10.68 -9.71
CA ASP A 377 -48.62 -9.90 -9.34
C ASP A 377 -47.53 -9.92 -10.42
N LEU A 378 -47.29 -11.08 -11.04
CA LEU A 378 -46.33 -11.24 -12.12
C LEU A 378 -46.74 -10.42 -13.35
N LEU A 379 -48.00 -10.51 -13.78
CA LEU A 379 -48.52 -9.76 -14.91
C LEU A 379 -48.46 -8.25 -14.65
N GLU A 380 -48.82 -7.80 -13.45
CA GLU A 380 -48.71 -6.40 -13.03
C GLU A 380 -47.26 -5.87 -13.16
N GLN A 381 -46.27 -6.66 -12.73
CA GLN A 381 -44.86 -6.28 -12.84
C GLN A 381 -44.36 -6.26 -14.29
N VAL A 382 -44.80 -7.22 -15.10
CA VAL A 382 -44.49 -7.26 -16.54
C VAL A 382 -44.99 -5.99 -17.22
N ASP A 383 -46.25 -5.60 -16.96
CA ASP A 383 -46.84 -4.37 -17.51
C ASP A 383 -46.09 -3.12 -17.06
N TYR A 384 -45.89 -2.97 -15.74
CA TYR A 384 -45.20 -1.81 -15.17
C TYR A 384 -43.81 -1.61 -15.78
N ARG A 385 -43.01 -2.68 -15.89
CA ARG A 385 -41.64 -2.62 -16.41
C ARG A 385 -41.62 -2.41 -17.92
N PHE A 386 -42.54 -3.05 -18.64
CA PHE A 386 -42.69 -2.86 -20.08
C PHE A 386 -42.99 -1.39 -20.40
N GLU A 387 -43.98 -0.80 -19.74
CA GLU A 387 -44.35 0.61 -19.92
C GLU A 387 -43.20 1.56 -19.56
N ARG A 388 -42.48 1.30 -18.46
CA ARG A 388 -41.33 2.12 -18.05
C ARG A 388 -40.25 2.14 -19.12
N ASN A 389 -39.91 0.98 -19.67
CA ASN A 389 -38.90 0.86 -20.73
C ASN A 389 -39.38 1.51 -22.04
N GLU A 390 -40.67 1.42 -22.35
CA GLU A 390 -41.27 2.10 -23.51
C GLU A 390 -41.22 3.63 -23.36
N LYS A 391 -41.58 4.16 -22.19
CA LYS A 391 -41.50 5.60 -21.86
C LYS A 391 -40.06 6.12 -21.88
N ALA A 392 -39.09 5.28 -21.50
CA ALA A 392 -37.67 5.59 -21.60
C ALA A 392 -37.10 5.52 -23.03
N GLY A 393 -37.93 5.22 -24.04
CA GLY A 393 -37.53 5.15 -25.45
C GLY A 393 -36.76 3.89 -25.84
N LYS A 394 -36.58 2.91 -24.93
CA LYS A 394 -35.79 1.69 -25.17
C LYS A 394 -36.37 0.78 -26.25
N TYR A 395 -37.65 0.93 -26.58
CA TYR A 395 -38.38 0.12 -27.56
C TYR A 395 -38.81 0.89 -28.82
N GLN A 396 -38.24 2.09 -29.03
CA GLN A 396 -38.49 2.84 -30.27
C GLN A 396 -37.94 2.08 -31.48
N GLY A 397 -38.78 1.90 -32.51
CA GLY A 397 -38.41 1.23 -33.76
C GLY A 397 -38.58 -0.29 -33.77
N LEU A 398 -39.00 -0.93 -32.66
CA LEU A 398 -39.31 -2.36 -32.62
C LEU A 398 -40.70 -2.66 -33.22
N SER A 399 -40.81 -3.79 -33.92
CA SER A 399 -42.07 -4.33 -34.42
C SER A 399 -42.98 -4.83 -33.28
N LYS A 400 -44.27 -5.09 -33.59
CA LYS A 400 -45.21 -5.62 -32.59
C LYS A 400 -44.79 -7.00 -32.06
N GLU A 401 -44.27 -7.87 -32.92
CA GLU A 401 -43.79 -9.20 -32.55
C GLU A 401 -42.55 -9.13 -31.66
N GLU A 402 -41.61 -8.23 -31.96
CA GLU A 402 -40.43 -8.00 -31.10
C GLU A 402 -40.81 -7.42 -29.75
N LYS A 403 -41.79 -6.51 -29.70
CA LYS A 403 -42.32 -5.98 -28.43
C LYS A 403 -42.94 -7.09 -27.57
N GLU A 404 -43.71 -7.98 -28.18
CA GLU A 404 -44.30 -9.13 -27.48
C GLU A 404 -43.22 -10.10 -26.97
N LEU A 405 -42.18 -10.36 -27.77
CA LEU A 405 -41.04 -11.14 -27.32
C LEU A 405 -40.32 -10.49 -26.13
N ARG A 406 -40.19 -9.15 -26.09
CA ARG A 406 -39.61 -8.44 -24.92
C ARG A 406 -40.49 -8.59 -23.70
N ARG A 407 -41.82 -8.53 -23.85
CA ARG A 407 -42.79 -8.75 -22.78
C ARG A 407 -42.68 -10.17 -22.21
N GLN A 408 -42.62 -11.20 -23.06
CA GLN A 408 -42.41 -12.58 -22.64
C GLN A 408 -41.08 -12.77 -21.90
N ASN A 409 -40.00 -12.14 -22.37
CA ASN A 409 -38.71 -12.20 -21.67
C ASN A 409 -38.75 -11.56 -20.27
N ILE A 410 -39.56 -10.52 -20.06
CA ILE A 410 -39.76 -9.94 -18.71
C ILE A 410 -40.52 -10.94 -17.84
N TYR A 411 -41.56 -11.57 -18.39
CA TYR A 411 -42.34 -12.60 -17.70
C TYR A 411 -41.45 -13.75 -17.23
N ASP A 412 -40.67 -14.34 -18.14
CA ASP A 412 -39.83 -15.50 -17.84
C ASP A 412 -38.78 -15.18 -16.77
N LYS A 413 -38.23 -13.96 -16.78
CA LYS A 413 -37.26 -13.49 -15.78
C LYS A 413 -37.87 -13.29 -14.40
N PHE A 414 -39.07 -12.71 -14.31
CA PHE A 414 -39.69 -12.36 -13.03
C PHE A 414 -40.51 -13.48 -12.39
N ASN A 415 -40.83 -14.52 -13.16
CA ASN A 415 -41.68 -15.60 -12.69
C ASN A 415 -41.09 -16.32 -11.45
N HIS A 416 -39.78 -16.58 -11.47
CA HIS A 416 -39.07 -17.15 -10.33
C HIS A 416 -39.18 -16.26 -9.08
N ASP A 417 -38.83 -14.98 -9.22
CA ASP A 417 -38.80 -14.00 -8.14
C ASP A 417 -40.17 -13.85 -7.46
N CYS A 418 -41.25 -13.79 -8.25
CA CYS A 418 -42.61 -13.70 -7.73
C CYS A 418 -42.98 -14.95 -6.91
N GLN A 419 -42.67 -16.15 -7.42
CA GLN A 419 -42.95 -17.41 -6.71
C GLN A 419 -42.16 -17.49 -5.39
N MET A 420 -40.88 -17.12 -5.42
CA MET A 420 -40.00 -17.11 -4.23
C MET A 420 -40.51 -16.13 -3.16
N TRP A 421 -40.93 -14.93 -3.57
CA TRP A 421 -41.45 -13.90 -2.68
C TRP A 421 -42.71 -14.35 -1.94
N HIS A 422 -43.70 -14.89 -2.67
CA HIS A 422 -44.93 -15.40 -2.09
C HIS A 422 -44.69 -16.62 -1.18
N TYR A 423 -43.76 -17.50 -1.57
CA TYR A 423 -43.35 -18.63 -0.72
C TYR A 423 -42.81 -18.17 0.63
N VAL A 424 -41.89 -17.21 0.66
CA VAL A 424 -41.31 -16.72 1.92
C VAL A 424 -42.34 -15.93 2.73
N LYS A 425 -43.16 -15.12 2.06
CA LYS A 425 -44.25 -14.37 2.71
C LYS A 425 -45.24 -15.29 3.43
N ASP A 426 -45.67 -16.37 2.79
CA ASP A 426 -46.61 -17.33 3.39
C ASP A 426 -46.02 -18.07 4.62
N LYS A 427 -44.68 -18.09 4.75
CA LYS A 427 -43.98 -18.67 5.90
C LYS A 427 -43.70 -17.63 7.01
N ARG A 428 -44.07 -16.36 6.82
CA ARG A 428 -43.99 -15.32 7.85
C ARG A 428 -45.29 -15.24 8.65
N PRO A 429 -45.25 -14.81 9.92
CA PRO A 429 -46.46 -14.56 10.70
C PRO A 429 -47.36 -13.53 10.00
N THR A 430 -48.69 -13.71 10.10
CA THR A 430 -49.68 -12.79 9.51
C THR A 430 -49.65 -11.40 10.15
N TYR A 431 -49.20 -11.33 11.40
CA TYR A 431 -49.03 -10.09 12.15
C TYR A 431 -47.60 -10.06 12.71
N ILE A 432 -46.88 -8.97 12.41
CA ILE A 432 -45.48 -8.81 12.78
C ILE A 432 -45.37 -7.53 13.60
N ASP A 433 -45.16 -7.67 14.92
CA ASP A 433 -44.91 -6.53 15.82
C ASP A 433 -43.44 -6.09 15.76
N SER A 434 -42.52 -7.00 15.46
CA SER A 434 -41.08 -6.71 15.43
C SER A 434 -40.32 -7.61 14.44
N THR A 435 -39.19 -7.12 13.91
CA THR A 435 -38.30 -7.89 13.00
C THR A 435 -37.75 -9.18 13.62
N LYS A 436 -37.82 -9.30 14.94
CA LYS A 436 -37.39 -10.45 15.76
C LYS A 436 -38.21 -11.70 15.52
N ASP A 437 -39.49 -11.53 15.22
CA ASP A 437 -40.43 -12.63 15.01
C ASP A 437 -40.29 -13.24 13.61
N ILE A 438 -39.48 -12.61 12.75
CA ILE A 438 -39.27 -13.02 11.37
C ILE A 438 -38.08 -13.98 11.28
N VAL A 439 -38.41 -15.25 11.09
CA VAL A 439 -37.41 -16.31 10.87
C VAL A 439 -36.97 -16.40 9.40
N ASN A 440 -37.88 -16.13 8.45
CA ASN A 440 -37.67 -16.42 7.03
C ASN A 440 -37.40 -15.14 6.22
N TRP A 441 -36.26 -15.10 5.51
CA TRP A 441 -35.79 -13.95 4.71
C TRP A 441 -35.35 -14.37 3.32
N ILE A 442 -35.39 -13.47 2.35
CA ILE A 442 -34.78 -13.66 1.02
C ILE A 442 -33.50 -12.83 0.93
N LEU A 443 -32.44 -13.41 0.39
CA LEU A 443 -31.19 -12.72 0.10
C LEU A 443 -30.97 -12.71 -1.41
N THR A 444 -30.89 -11.51 -2.00
CA THR A 444 -30.71 -11.33 -3.44
C THR A 444 -29.73 -10.21 -3.76
N LEU A 445 -29.04 -10.35 -4.88
CA LEU A 445 -28.22 -9.30 -5.50
C LEU A 445 -28.98 -8.59 -6.64
N ASP A 446 -30.19 -9.04 -6.99
CA ASP A 446 -31.01 -8.44 -8.03
C ASP A 446 -31.80 -7.25 -7.46
N PHE A 447 -31.40 -6.05 -7.87
CA PHE A 447 -32.10 -4.82 -7.50
C PHE A 447 -33.51 -4.75 -8.06
N SER A 448 -33.79 -5.43 -9.16
CA SER A 448 -35.13 -5.53 -9.73
C SER A 448 -36.05 -6.33 -8.80
N PHE A 449 -35.51 -7.35 -8.11
CA PHE A 449 -36.24 -8.09 -7.10
C PHE A 449 -36.43 -7.29 -5.81
N LEU A 450 -35.40 -6.55 -5.37
CA LEU A 450 -35.51 -5.61 -4.23
C LEU A 450 -36.54 -4.48 -4.50
N GLU A 451 -36.61 -3.98 -5.74
CA GLU A 451 -37.60 -2.99 -6.17
C GLU A 451 -39.03 -3.56 -6.10
N TYR A 452 -39.21 -4.82 -6.50
CA TYR A 452 -40.50 -5.50 -6.39
C TYR A 452 -40.97 -5.64 -4.94
N ASP A 453 -40.08 -6.04 -4.02
CA ASP A 453 -40.42 -6.15 -2.59
C ASP A 453 -40.90 -4.81 -2.03
N LYS A 454 -40.17 -3.72 -2.31
CA LYS A 454 -40.57 -2.36 -1.91
C LYS A 454 -41.89 -1.91 -2.51
N TYR A 455 -42.11 -2.21 -3.78
CA TYR A 455 -43.39 -1.93 -4.44
C TYR A 455 -44.55 -2.60 -3.70
N LYS A 456 -44.36 -3.83 -3.21
CA LYS A 456 -45.37 -4.54 -2.42
C LYS A 456 -45.55 -3.97 -1.01
N GLN A 457 -44.49 -3.50 -0.37
CA GLN A 457 -44.57 -2.81 0.93
C GLN A 457 -45.40 -1.52 0.85
N LEU A 458 -45.22 -0.72 -0.22
CA LEU A 458 -46.00 0.50 -0.43
C LEU A 458 -47.49 0.23 -0.61
N LYS A 459 -47.85 -0.83 -1.34
CA LYS A 459 -49.24 -1.16 -1.65
C LYS A 459 -49.97 -1.89 -0.52
N ASN A 460 -49.26 -2.64 0.33
CA ASN A 460 -49.85 -3.40 1.42
C ASN A 460 -49.50 -2.80 2.79
N SER A 461 -50.48 -2.19 3.45
CA SER A 461 -50.37 -1.64 4.81
C SER A 461 -50.06 -2.68 5.90
N ILE A 462 -50.19 -3.98 5.61
CA ILE A 462 -49.92 -5.12 6.51
C ILE A 462 -48.45 -5.58 6.44
N SER A 463 -47.75 -5.33 5.31
CA SER A 463 -46.38 -5.81 5.07
C SER A 463 -45.38 -4.64 5.09
N LYS A 464 -45.20 -4.02 6.25
CA LYS A 464 -44.29 -2.88 6.40
C LYS A 464 -42.80 -3.27 6.40
N ILE A 465 -42.47 -4.53 6.63
CA ILE A 465 -41.09 -5.00 6.77
C ILE A 465 -40.67 -5.75 5.51
N SER A 466 -39.49 -5.43 4.99
CA SER A 466 -38.92 -6.07 3.79
C SER A 466 -38.82 -7.58 3.89
N ILE A 467 -39.10 -8.25 2.78
CA ILE A 467 -38.91 -9.70 2.63
C ILE A 467 -37.55 -9.99 2.00
N CYS A 468 -37.17 -9.18 1.01
CA CYS A 468 -35.91 -9.29 0.31
C CYS A 468 -34.89 -8.34 0.92
N LEU A 469 -33.70 -8.87 1.20
CA LEU A 469 -32.58 -8.11 1.70
C LEU A 469 -31.41 -8.23 0.73
N HIS A 470 -30.69 -7.14 0.55
CA HIS A 470 -29.33 -7.18 0.01
C HIS A 470 -28.35 -7.69 1.10
N PRO A 471 -27.22 -8.35 0.77
CA PRO A 471 -26.21 -8.76 1.77
C PRO A 471 -25.80 -7.67 2.76
N ASN A 472 -25.63 -6.45 2.27
CA ASN A 472 -25.34 -5.25 3.06
C ASN A 472 -26.44 -4.87 4.07
N GLU A 473 -27.71 -5.06 3.71
CA GLU A 473 -28.85 -4.84 4.59
C GLU A 473 -28.92 -5.95 5.64
N PHE A 474 -28.62 -7.19 5.23
CA PHE A 474 -28.54 -8.32 6.15
C PHE A 474 -27.38 -8.19 7.15
N ILE A 475 -26.19 -7.71 6.73
CA ILE A 475 -25.07 -7.38 7.63
C ILE A 475 -25.49 -6.30 8.64
N SER A 476 -26.15 -5.24 8.17
CA SER A 476 -26.70 -4.20 9.05
C SER A 476 -27.71 -4.78 10.04
N MET A 477 -28.54 -5.73 9.63
CA MET A 477 -29.45 -6.43 10.54
C MET A 477 -28.68 -7.26 11.59
N LEU A 478 -27.57 -7.91 11.23
CA LEU A 478 -26.79 -8.73 12.18
C LEU A 478 -26.15 -7.92 13.32
N GLN A 479 -26.03 -6.59 13.18
CA GLN A 479 -25.42 -5.70 14.18
C GLN A 479 -26.09 -5.75 15.57
N PHE A 480 -27.33 -6.23 15.64
CA PHE A 480 -28.08 -6.35 16.89
C PHE A 480 -27.62 -7.51 17.79
N TRP A 481 -27.10 -8.57 17.19
CA TRP A 481 -26.72 -9.79 17.92
C TRP A 481 -25.21 -9.94 18.07
N VAL A 482 -24.44 -9.20 17.28
CA VAL A 482 -23.01 -9.42 17.06
C VAL A 482 -22.20 -8.30 17.72
N PRO A 483 -21.15 -8.62 18.50
CA PRO A 483 -20.22 -7.60 18.97
C PRO A 483 -19.41 -7.05 17.80
N ARG A 484 -19.08 -5.76 17.86
CA ARG A 484 -18.24 -5.13 16.85
C ARG A 484 -16.88 -5.82 16.82
N THR A 485 -16.65 -6.58 15.75
CA THR A 485 -15.37 -7.17 15.37
C THR A 485 -14.85 -6.40 14.16
N GLU A 486 -13.54 -6.45 13.92
CA GLU A 486 -12.94 -5.77 12.77
C GLU A 486 -13.54 -6.27 11.44
N LYS A 487 -13.89 -7.56 11.37
CA LYS A 487 -14.58 -8.16 10.23
C LYS A 487 -15.97 -7.57 10.03
N PHE A 488 -16.73 -7.38 11.11
CA PHE A 488 -18.04 -6.75 11.06
C PHE A 488 -17.97 -5.30 10.54
N GLU A 489 -16.99 -4.53 11.01
CA GLU A 489 -16.76 -3.15 10.55
C GLU A 489 -16.36 -3.11 9.07
N ASN A 490 -15.50 -4.02 8.62
CA ASN A 490 -15.14 -4.16 7.20
C ASN A 490 -16.37 -4.51 6.35
N ALA A 491 -17.22 -5.42 6.83
CA ALA A 491 -18.44 -5.83 6.14
C ALA A 491 -19.44 -4.67 5.97
N ILE A 492 -19.62 -3.85 7.01
CA ILE A 492 -20.46 -2.63 6.94
C ILE A 492 -19.90 -1.62 5.94
N LEU A 493 -18.58 -1.46 5.88
CA LEU A 493 -17.96 -0.52 4.96
C LEU A 493 -18.19 -0.90 3.49
N GLY A 494 -18.35 -2.20 3.19
CA GLY A 494 -18.80 -2.67 1.88
C GLY A 494 -20.09 -1.98 1.37
N ASN A 495 -20.96 -1.51 2.27
CA ASN A 495 -22.17 -0.75 1.94
C ASN A 495 -21.88 0.57 1.23
N PHE A 496 -20.74 1.20 1.55
CA PHE A 496 -20.35 2.47 0.96
C PHE A 496 -19.76 2.30 -0.44
N ARG A 497 -19.18 1.15 -0.79
CA ARG A 497 -18.68 0.92 -2.17
C ARG A 497 -19.80 0.63 -3.16
N LEU A 498 -20.91 0.06 -2.68
CA LEU A 498 -22.04 -0.41 -3.49
C LEU A 498 -22.60 0.65 -4.47
N PRO A 499 -22.84 1.93 -4.08
CA PRO A 499 -23.33 2.95 -5.01
C PRO A 499 -22.37 3.26 -6.16
N PHE A 500 -21.08 2.99 -6.01
CA PHE A 500 -20.03 3.40 -6.94
C PHE A 500 -19.67 2.32 -7.97
N LEU A 501 -19.98 1.06 -7.63
CA LEU A 501 -19.62 -0.13 -8.39
C LEU A 501 -20.50 -0.38 -9.63
N PHE A 502 -21.50 0.46 -9.85
CA PHE A 502 -22.39 0.38 -11.00
C PHE A 502 -21.69 0.90 -12.26
N LYS A 503 -21.02 0.00 -12.98
CA LYS A 503 -21.14 -0.01 -14.44
C LYS A 503 -22.36 -0.87 -14.74
N GLU A 504 -23.42 -0.30 -15.32
CA GLU A 504 -24.36 -1.14 -16.07
C GLU A 504 -23.50 -1.79 -17.16
N VAL A 505 -23.09 -3.05 -16.97
CA VAL A 505 -22.52 -3.83 -18.06
C VAL A 505 -23.66 -3.97 -19.04
N ASP A 506 -23.53 -3.28 -20.17
CA ASP A 506 -24.53 -3.34 -21.22
C ASP A 506 -24.57 -4.79 -21.71
N SER A 507 -25.65 -5.51 -21.37
CA SER A 507 -25.88 -6.88 -21.81
C SER A 507 -25.81 -7.04 -23.33
N GLU A 508 -25.97 -5.94 -24.08
CA GLU A 508 -25.77 -5.91 -25.52
C GLU A 508 -24.27 -5.85 -25.90
N SER A 509 -23.43 -5.17 -25.12
CA SER A 509 -21.97 -5.13 -25.34
C SER A 509 -21.32 -6.50 -25.14
N GLU A 510 -21.76 -7.23 -24.12
CA GLU A 510 -21.30 -8.60 -23.88
C GLU A 510 -21.73 -9.53 -25.03
N LYS A 511 -22.99 -9.45 -25.48
CA LYS A 511 -23.47 -10.21 -26.66
C LYS A 511 -22.68 -9.89 -27.93
N ILE A 512 -22.35 -8.62 -28.18
CA ILE A 512 -21.55 -8.21 -29.34
C ILE A 512 -20.13 -8.79 -29.25
N SER A 513 -19.50 -8.75 -28.07
CA SER A 513 -18.17 -9.35 -27.84
C SER A 513 -18.16 -10.85 -28.08
N ILE A 514 -19.22 -11.49 -27.62
CA ILE A 514 -19.46 -12.91 -27.79
C ILE A 514 -19.63 -13.27 -29.28
N GLU A 515 -20.41 -12.49 -30.05
CA GLU A 515 -20.55 -12.69 -31.49
C GLU A 515 -19.26 -12.41 -32.26
N ILE A 516 -18.43 -11.45 -31.81
CA ILE A 516 -17.08 -11.24 -32.34
C ILE A 516 -16.22 -12.47 -32.13
N LEU A 517 -16.16 -13.02 -30.91
CA LEU A 517 -15.40 -14.26 -30.65
C LEU A 517 -15.88 -15.41 -31.52
N ARG A 518 -17.20 -15.59 -31.64
CA ARG A 518 -17.79 -16.65 -32.47
C ARG A 518 -17.36 -16.55 -33.92
N ALA A 519 -17.37 -15.34 -34.47
CA ALA A 519 -16.92 -15.12 -35.84
C ALA A 519 -15.40 -15.34 -35.99
N ILE A 520 -14.58 -15.02 -34.97
CA ILE A 520 -13.14 -15.31 -34.98
C ILE A 520 -12.88 -16.83 -34.93
N SER A 521 -13.58 -17.58 -34.07
CA SER A 521 -13.40 -19.03 -33.91
C SER A 521 -13.82 -19.85 -35.14
N GLN A 522 -14.58 -19.29 -36.07
CA GLN A 522 -14.93 -19.95 -37.34
C GLN A 522 -13.82 -19.89 -38.39
N TYR A 523 -12.73 -19.14 -38.17
CA TYR A 523 -11.58 -19.12 -39.08
C TYR A 523 -10.66 -20.33 -38.85
N GLU A 524 -10.24 -20.97 -39.95
CA GLU A 524 -9.36 -22.15 -39.96
C GLU A 524 -8.02 -21.93 -39.23
N ASP A 525 -7.53 -20.69 -39.16
CA ASP A 525 -6.26 -20.31 -38.51
C ASP A 525 -6.47 -19.55 -37.17
N SER A 526 -7.66 -19.59 -36.59
CA SER A 526 -8.01 -18.78 -35.39
C SER A 526 -7.12 -19.03 -34.17
N ASP A 527 -6.54 -20.24 -34.04
CA ASP A 527 -5.58 -20.60 -32.99
C ASP A 527 -4.21 -19.90 -33.13
N LYS A 528 -3.88 -19.38 -34.32
CA LYS A 528 -2.61 -18.69 -34.59
C LYS A 528 -2.67 -17.19 -34.28
N PHE A 529 -3.86 -16.64 -34.00
CA PHE A 529 -3.98 -15.24 -33.59
C PHE A 529 -3.41 -15.05 -32.19
N SER A 530 -2.59 -14.00 -32.01
CA SER A 530 -2.09 -13.65 -30.68
C SER A 530 -3.19 -13.05 -29.81
N SER A 531 -3.02 -13.13 -28.49
CA SER A 531 -3.95 -12.53 -27.52
C SER A 531 -4.14 -11.03 -27.75
N GLU A 532 -3.10 -10.31 -28.15
CA GLU A 532 -3.11 -8.86 -28.37
C GLU A 532 -3.97 -8.50 -29.59
N LEU A 533 -3.84 -9.25 -30.68
CA LEU A 533 -4.65 -9.06 -31.88
C LEU A 533 -6.13 -9.33 -31.62
N VAL A 534 -6.43 -10.40 -30.87
CA VAL A 534 -7.81 -10.72 -30.50
C VAL A 534 -8.39 -9.64 -29.59
N ALA A 535 -7.63 -9.13 -28.63
CA ALA A 535 -8.07 -8.03 -27.75
C ALA A 535 -8.31 -6.71 -28.53
N GLU A 536 -7.47 -6.40 -29.52
CA GLU A 536 -7.67 -5.23 -30.40
C GLU A 536 -8.96 -5.34 -31.23
N ILE A 537 -9.29 -6.53 -31.72
CA ILE A 537 -10.55 -6.78 -32.45
C ILE A 537 -11.75 -6.65 -31.50
N LEU A 538 -11.66 -7.23 -30.30
CA LEU A 538 -12.72 -7.17 -29.29
C LEU A 538 -13.04 -5.75 -28.83
N THR A 539 -12.04 -4.87 -28.77
CA THR A 539 -12.18 -3.48 -28.29
C THR A 539 -12.43 -2.46 -29.41
N ASN A 540 -12.47 -2.87 -30.68
CA ASN A 540 -12.69 -1.99 -31.82
C ASN A 540 -14.12 -1.45 -31.87
N LYS A 541 -14.29 -0.17 -31.52
CA LYS A 541 -15.59 0.53 -31.51
C LYS A 541 -16.29 0.58 -32.87
N ALA A 542 -15.54 0.71 -33.97
CA ALA A 542 -16.12 0.81 -35.31
C ALA A 542 -16.68 -0.54 -35.80
N LEU A 543 -16.00 -1.64 -35.45
CA LEU A 543 -16.46 -3.00 -35.73
C LEU A 543 -17.70 -3.33 -34.88
N ARG A 544 -17.65 -3.00 -33.59
CA ARG A 544 -18.75 -3.20 -32.64
C ARG A 544 -20.05 -2.49 -33.04
N GLN A 545 -19.95 -1.30 -33.63
CA GLN A 545 -21.13 -0.58 -34.14
C GLN A 545 -21.76 -1.22 -35.38
N LYS A 546 -20.99 -1.99 -36.16
CA LYS A 546 -21.46 -2.65 -37.39
C LYS A 546 -22.04 -4.04 -37.12
N ILE A 547 -21.55 -4.73 -36.09
CA ILE A 547 -22.04 -6.04 -35.68
C ILE A 547 -23.35 -5.87 -34.91
N LYS A 548 -24.43 -6.45 -35.43
CA LYS A 548 -25.72 -6.51 -34.74
C LYS A 548 -25.98 -7.94 -34.24
N PRO A 549 -26.62 -8.13 -33.07
CA PRO A 549 -26.94 -9.45 -32.53
C PRO A 549 -27.80 -10.34 -33.45
N ASN A 550 -28.54 -9.73 -34.39
CA ASN A 550 -29.46 -10.43 -35.30
C ASN A 550 -28.86 -10.74 -36.68
N ASN A 551 -27.60 -10.38 -36.94
CA ASN A 551 -26.93 -10.71 -38.22
C ASN A 551 -26.57 -12.20 -38.28
N SER A 552 -26.51 -12.78 -39.47
CA SER A 552 -26.00 -14.15 -39.62
C SER A 552 -24.50 -14.22 -39.28
N VAL A 553 -24.05 -15.38 -38.78
CA VAL A 553 -22.64 -15.57 -38.40
C VAL A 553 -21.69 -15.36 -39.59
N GLU A 554 -22.17 -15.67 -40.80
CA GLU A 554 -21.45 -15.47 -42.07
C GLU A 554 -21.32 -13.99 -42.46
N GLU A 555 -22.35 -13.17 -42.19
CA GLU A 555 -22.29 -11.71 -42.40
C GLU A 555 -21.34 -11.04 -41.41
N ASN A 556 -21.37 -11.45 -40.13
CA ASN A 556 -20.46 -10.94 -39.11
C ASN A 556 -19.01 -11.36 -39.39
N ALA A 557 -18.78 -12.60 -39.82
CA ALA A 557 -17.48 -13.06 -40.29
C ALA A 557 -17.00 -12.24 -41.51
N LYS A 558 -17.88 -11.90 -42.45
CA LYS A 558 -17.53 -11.07 -43.61
C LYS A 558 -17.17 -9.63 -43.22
N LEU A 559 -17.86 -9.03 -42.26
CA LEU A 559 -17.54 -7.70 -41.71
C LEU A 559 -16.19 -7.68 -40.99
N ILE A 560 -15.91 -8.73 -40.20
CA ILE A 560 -14.62 -8.94 -39.54
C ILE A 560 -13.52 -9.17 -40.59
N LYS A 561 -13.81 -9.92 -41.65
CA LYS A 561 -12.94 -10.14 -42.81
C LYS A 561 -12.58 -8.81 -43.49
N GLU A 562 -13.52 -7.91 -43.74
CA GLU A 562 -13.23 -6.63 -44.41
C GLU A 562 -12.33 -5.69 -43.58
N ASP A 563 -12.50 -5.65 -42.26
CA ASP A 563 -11.65 -4.86 -41.35
C ASP A 563 -10.28 -5.55 -41.12
N LEU A 564 -10.23 -6.88 -40.99
CA LEU A 564 -8.99 -7.67 -40.87
C LEU A 564 -8.17 -7.65 -42.16
N PHE A 565 -8.79 -7.84 -43.33
CA PHE A 565 -8.08 -7.89 -44.61
C PHE A 565 -7.53 -6.53 -45.02
N LYS A 566 -8.11 -5.39 -44.60
CA LYS A 566 -7.48 -4.08 -44.81
C LYS A 566 -6.18 -3.94 -44.01
N LYS A 567 -6.16 -4.37 -42.74
CA LYS A 567 -4.93 -4.38 -41.94
C LYS A 567 -3.92 -5.43 -42.41
N TYR A 568 -4.40 -6.61 -42.79
CA TYR A 568 -3.57 -7.73 -43.25
C TYR A 568 -3.00 -7.53 -44.66
N GLU A 569 -3.74 -6.92 -45.61
CA GLU A 569 -3.21 -6.59 -46.93
C GLU A 569 -2.22 -5.42 -46.88
N VAL A 570 -2.47 -4.41 -46.04
CA VAL A 570 -1.49 -3.34 -45.81
C VAL A 570 -0.22 -3.93 -45.19
N ALA A 571 -0.34 -4.80 -44.17
CA ALA A 571 0.79 -5.48 -43.56
C ALA A 571 1.49 -6.47 -44.52
N LYS A 572 0.77 -7.19 -45.39
CA LYS A 572 1.34 -8.14 -46.36
C LYS A 572 2.02 -7.43 -47.54
N LYS A 573 1.50 -6.28 -47.95
CA LYS A 573 2.11 -5.43 -48.98
C LYS A 573 3.36 -4.73 -48.44
N GLN A 574 3.29 -4.22 -47.21
CA GLN A 574 4.46 -3.75 -46.46
C GLN A 574 5.48 -4.86 -46.24
N LEU A 575 5.08 -6.09 -45.92
CA LEU A 575 5.99 -7.24 -45.74
C LEU A 575 6.68 -7.70 -47.03
N ASN A 576 6.04 -7.53 -48.18
CA ASN A 576 6.63 -7.87 -49.49
C ASN A 576 7.58 -6.77 -49.99
N GLU A 577 7.22 -5.50 -49.82
CA GLU A 577 8.11 -4.36 -50.07
C GLU A 577 9.30 -4.37 -49.08
N GLU A 578 9.03 -4.68 -47.80
CA GLU A 578 10.07 -4.93 -46.79
C GLU A 578 10.86 -6.20 -47.06
N LYS A 579 10.38 -7.21 -47.80
CA LYS A 579 11.18 -8.42 -48.12
C LYS A 579 12.24 -8.15 -49.17
N GLU A 580 11.94 -7.34 -50.18
CA GLU A 580 12.93 -6.89 -51.16
C GLU A 580 13.92 -5.90 -50.52
N ILE A 581 13.43 -4.98 -49.70
CA ILE A 581 14.26 -4.06 -48.92
C ILE A 581 15.09 -4.84 -47.88
N LYS A 582 14.53 -5.84 -47.21
CA LYS A 582 15.20 -6.73 -46.24
C LYS A 582 16.24 -7.61 -46.88
N ASN A 583 16.14 -8.01 -48.14
CA ASN A 583 17.24 -8.78 -48.76
C ASN A 583 18.48 -7.89 -48.96
N ASN A 584 18.30 -6.65 -49.43
CA ASN A 584 19.39 -5.67 -49.51
C ASN A 584 19.87 -5.21 -48.12
N LEU A 585 18.94 -4.95 -47.19
CA LEU A 585 19.26 -4.64 -45.80
C LEU A 585 19.81 -5.84 -45.05
N THR A 586 19.57 -7.10 -45.42
CA THR A 586 20.16 -8.25 -44.71
C THR A 586 21.63 -8.40 -45.05
N GLU A 587 22.04 -8.01 -46.26
CA GLU A 587 23.46 -7.87 -46.59
C GLU A 587 24.09 -6.70 -45.81
N GLU A 588 23.47 -5.52 -45.79
CA GLU A 588 23.95 -4.39 -44.97
C GLU A 588 23.92 -4.67 -43.47
N LEU A 589 22.90 -5.38 -42.97
CA LEU A 589 22.70 -5.71 -41.55
C LEU A 589 23.61 -6.87 -41.13
N ASN A 590 24.04 -7.74 -42.04
CA ASN A 590 25.12 -8.69 -41.78
C ASN A 590 26.49 -7.99 -41.72
N ILE A 591 26.72 -6.98 -42.57
CA ILE A 591 27.92 -6.13 -42.51
C ILE A 591 27.92 -5.34 -41.19
N VAL A 592 26.82 -4.67 -40.86
CA VAL A 592 26.61 -3.91 -39.62
C VAL A 592 26.62 -4.82 -38.39
N LYS A 593 26.09 -6.05 -38.44
CA LYS A 593 26.24 -7.02 -37.33
C LYS A 593 27.68 -7.46 -37.14
N SER A 594 28.45 -7.61 -38.22
CA SER A 594 29.87 -7.90 -38.11
C SER A 594 30.64 -6.68 -37.57
N GLU A 595 30.27 -5.46 -37.96
CA GLU A 595 30.85 -4.22 -37.44
C GLU A 595 30.47 -4.00 -35.98
N ILE A 596 29.20 -4.20 -35.58
CA ILE A 596 28.75 -4.19 -34.18
C ILE A 596 29.50 -5.26 -33.41
N GLY A 597 29.63 -6.49 -33.93
CA GLY A 597 30.42 -7.53 -33.28
C GLY A 597 31.89 -7.15 -33.10
N ASN A 598 32.50 -6.48 -34.07
CA ASN A 598 33.87 -5.98 -34.00
C ASN A 598 34.00 -4.78 -33.05
N LEU A 599 33.02 -3.88 -33.03
CA LEU A 599 32.95 -2.72 -32.14
C LEU A 599 32.70 -3.15 -30.69
N THR A 600 31.82 -4.12 -30.44
CA THR A 600 31.61 -4.72 -29.11
C THR A 600 32.89 -5.38 -28.62
N LYS A 601 33.57 -6.17 -29.45
CA LYS A 601 34.90 -6.72 -29.11
C LYS A 601 35.91 -5.63 -28.80
N LYS A 602 35.95 -4.55 -29.59
CA LYS A 602 36.85 -3.43 -29.37
C LYS A 602 36.51 -2.65 -28.09
N ILE A 603 35.23 -2.53 -27.74
CA ILE A 603 34.77 -1.96 -26.47
C ILE A 603 35.20 -2.85 -25.31
N ASP A 604 35.00 -4.17 -25.40
CA ASP A 604 35.43 -5.13 -24.38
C ASP A 604 36.96 -5.09 -24.20
N GLU A 605 37.73 -5.03 -25.29
CA GLU A 605 39.19 -4.89 -25.27
C GLU A 605 39.64 -3.56 -24.63
N LEU A 606 38.97 -2.45 -24.94
CA LEU A 606 39.27 -1.15 -24.33
C LEU A 606 38.93 -1.13 -22.84
N GLN A 607 37.79 -1.70 -22.45
CA GLN A 607 37.36 -1.84 -21.06
C GLN A 607 38.32 -2.73 -20.27
N GLU A 608 38.75 -3.86 -20.84
CA GLU A 608 39.75 -4.73 -20.22
C GLU A 608 41.10 -4.02 -20.06
N LYS A 609 41.52 -3.25 -21.07
CA LYS A 609 42.75 -2.45 -21.00
C LYS A 609 42.69 -1.40 -19.88
N THR A 610 41.55 -0.71 -19.71
CA THR A 610 41.36 0.26 -18.62
C THR A 610 41.31 -0.43 -17.26
N ASN A 611 40.59 -1.56 -17.13
CA ASN A 611 40.54 -2.34 -15.90
C ASN A 611 41.95 -2.79 -15.46
N ARG A 612 42.75 -3.32 -16.38
CA ARG A 612 44.16 -3.70 -16.11
C ARG A 612 45.02 -2.50 -15.70
N LYS A 613 44.72 -1.29 -16.21
CA LYS A 613 45.45 -0.08 -15.81
C LYS A 613 45.12 0.29 -14.36
N ILE A 614 43.83 0.34 -14.01
CA ILE A 614 43.37 0.64 -12.64
C ILE A 614 43.94 -0.38 -11.65
N GLU A 615 43.84 -1.67 -11.97
CA GLU A 615 44.38 -2.74 -11.13
C GLU A 615 45.87 -2.55 -10.87
N LYS A 616 46.68 -2.30 -11.91
CA LYS A 616 48.12 -2.06 -11.76
C LYS A 616 48.42 -0.85 -10.89
N GLU A 617 47.66 0.24 -11.00
CA GLU A 617 47.86 1.44 -10.18
C GLU A 617 47.49 1.20 -8.71
N LEU A 618 46.39 0.50 -8.46
CA LEU A 618 45.97 0.11 -7.11
C LEU A 618 46.95 -0.88 -6.48
N GLU A 619 47.39 -1.90 -7.22
CA GLU A 619 48.42 -2.85 -6.78
C GLU A 619 49.75 -2.16 -6.50
N PHE A 620 50.17 -1.22 -7.36
CA PHE A 620 51.39 -0.46 -7.14
C PHE A 620 51.32 0.32 -5.82
N ASN A 621 50.20 0.99 -5.54
CA ASN A 621 50.00 1.73 -4.30
C ASN A 621 49.99 0.79 -3.08
N ARG A 622 49.26 -0.32 -3.16
CA ARG A 622 49.22 -1.37 -2.12
C ARG A 622 50.61 -1.94 -1.84
N ASN A 623 51.36 -2.30 -2.88
CA ASN A 623 52.71 -2.87 -2.76
C ASN A 623 53.70 -1.86 -2.19
N SER A 624 53.64 -0.59 -2.62
CA SER A 624 54.44 0.49 -2.02
C SER A 624 54.17 0.59 -0.52
N ARG A 625 52.91 0.47 -0.10
CA ARG A 625 52.54 0.56 1.32
C ARG A 625 52.93 -0.69 2.11
N ILE A 626 52.85 -1.88 1.51
CA ILE A 626 53.36 -3.12 2.10
C ILE A 626 54.87 -2.99 2.35
N GLN A 627 55.64 -2.49 1.37
CA GLN A 627 57.08 -2.27 1.53
C GLN A 627 57.40 -1.26 2.65
N GLU A 628 56.62 -0.17 2.77
CA GLU A 628 56.77 0.79 3.87
C GLU A 628 56.49 0.15 5.24
N LEU A 629 55.46 -0.71 5.33
CA LEU A 629 55.12 -1.44 6.54
C LEU A 629 56.20 -2.49 6.89
N GLU A 630 56.74 -3.20 5.91
CA GLU A 630 57.85 -4.13 6.08
C GLU A 630 59.12 -3.43 6.55
N ALA A 631 59.46 -2.29 5.96
CA ALA A 631 60.59 -1.46 6.38
C ALA A 631 60.40 -0.95 7.82
N LYS A 632 59.19 -0.50 8.17
CA LYS A 632 58.87 -0.08 9.54
C LYS A 632 58.97 -1.24 10.53
N LYS A 633 58.44 -2.41 10.17
CA LYS A 633 58.49 -3.63 11.00
C LYS A 633 59.93 -4.12 11.20
N SER A 634 60.76 -4.07 10.17
CA SER A 634 62.18 -4.38 10.23
C SER A 634 62.96 -3.42 11.14
N ASN A 635 62.70 -2.11 11.03
CA ASN A 635 63.30 -1.10 11.90
C ASN A 635 62.91 -1.31 13.37
N LEU A 636 61.62 -1.54 13.66
CA LEU A 636 61.16 -1.87 15.00
C LEU A 636 61.79 -3.16 15.54
N SER A 637 61.90 -4.21 14.71
CA SER A 637 62.58 -5.45 15.08
C SER A 637 64.04 -5.20 15.48
N THR A 638 64.73 -4.35 14.72
CA THR A 638 66.14 -3.99 14.98
C THR A 638 66.26 -3.23 16.31
N LYS A 639 65.36 -2.28 16.58
CA LYS A 639 65.32 -1.55 17.86
C LYS A 639 65.01 -2.47 19.05
N ILE A 640 64.05 -3.37 18.90
CA ILE A 640 63.70 -4.38 19.92
C ILE A 640 64.94 -5.22 20.25
N GLU A 641 65.67 -5.67 19.24
CA GLU A 641 66.88 -6.48 19.43
C GLU A 641 67.99 -5.68 20.14
N GLN A 642 68.22 -4.43 19.74
CA GLN A 642 69.18 -3.55 20.43
C GLN A 642 68.85 -3.34 21.91
N ILE A 643 67.56 -3.17 22.24
CA ILE A 643 67.12 -3.01 23.64
C ILE A 643 67.23 -4.33 24.41
N LYS A 644 66.91 -5.48 23.79
CA LYS A 644 67.10 -6.80 24.41
C LYS A 644 68.57 -7.06 24.76
N ILE A 645 69.49 -6.74 23.85
CA ILE A 645 70.93 -6.86 24.11
C ILE A 645 71.33 -6.00 25.33
N ARG A 646 70.89 -4.73 25.37
CA ARG A 646 71.16 -3.85 26.51
C ARG A 646 70.54 -4.38 27.81
N LEU A 647 69.33 -4.93 27.77
CA LEU A 647 68.68 -5.53 28.93
C LEU A 647 69.41 -6.77 29.43
N ALA A 648 69.95 -7.60 28.53
CA ALA A 648 70.75 -8.76 28.90
C ALA A 648 72.04 -8.36 29.66
N ASP A 649 72.69 -7.26 29.26
CA ASP A 649 73.84 -6.70 29.99
C ASP A 649 73.44 -6.23 31.40
N TYR A 650 72.30 -5.54 31.53
CA TYR A 650 71.76 -5.16 32.84
C TYR A 650 71.38 -6.37 33.68
N GLU A 651 70.80 -7.41 33.10
CA GLU A 651 70.45 -8.65 33.80
C GLU A 651 71.68 -9.40 34.31
N ASP A 652 72.79 -9.39 33.56
CA ASP A 652 74.08 -9.90 34.04
C ASP A 652 74.62 -9.08 35.23
N GLN A 653 74.50 -7.75 35.18
CA GLN A 653 74.87 -6.86 36.29
C GLN A 653 73.98 -7.08 37.52
N VAL A 654 72.66 -7.24 37.33
CA VAL A 654 71.70 -7.58 38.39
C VAL A 654 72.08 -8.93 39.02
N ARG A 655 72.41 -9.94 38.20
CA ARG A 655 72.83 -11.26 38.68
C ARG A 655 74.11 -11.16 39.52
N LYS A 656 75.11 -10.40 39.06
CA LYS A 656 76.35 -10.15 39.81
C LYS A 656 76.07 -9.41 41.13
N ALA A 657 75.20 -8.41 41.11
CA ALA A 657 74.77 -7.69 42.31
C ALA A 657 74.07 -8.62 43.32
N GLU A 658 73.17 -9.50 42.87
CA GLU A 658 72.45 -10.43 43.73
C GLU A 658 73.40 -11.50 44.32
N ILE A 659 74.42 -11.95 43.56
CA ILE A 659 75.48 -12.82 44.08
C ILE A 659 76.31 -12.11 45.18
N GLU A 660 76.74 -10.86 44.95
CA GLU A 660 77.45 -10.07 45.97
C GLU A 660 76.56 -9.84 47.19
N PHE A 661 75.29 -9.48 46.99
CA PHE A 661 74.31 -9.32 48.07
C PHE A 661 74.12 -10.61 48.88
N ASN A 662 74.00 -11.77 48.24
CA ASN A 662 73.86 -13.06 48.93
C ASN A 662 75.12 -13.44 49.72
N ARG A 663 76.31 -13.03 49.26
CA ARG A 663 77.57 -13.24 49.98
C ARG A 663 77.70 -12.29 51.17
N GLU A 664 77.48 -10.99 50.96
CA GLU A 664 77.62 -9.94 51.98
C GLU A 664 76.51 -10.01 53.03
N SER A 665 75.30 -10.47 52.69
CA SER A 665 74.21 -10.69 53.65
C SER A 665 74.48 -11.85 54.62
N ARG A 666 75.42 -12.75 54.29
CA ARG A 666 75.80 -13.91 55.11
C ARG A 666 77.09 -13.70 55.92
N THR A 667 77.74 -12.54 55.84
CA THR A 667 78.93 -12.26 56.66
C THR A 667 78.57 -11.97 58.12
N PHE A 668 79.49 -12.32 59.03
CA PHE A 668 79.32 -12.15 60.48
C PHE A 668 78.98 -10.71 60.89
N VAL A 669 79.55 -9.71 60.20
CA VAL A 669 79.27 -8.27 60.43
C VAL A 669 77.82 -7.91 60.06
N SER A 670 77.28 -8.49 58.99
CA SER A 670 75.89 -8.27 58.56
C SER A 670 74.89 -8.90 59.53
N ILE A 671 75.19 -10.12 60.01
CA ILE A 671 74.39 -10.85 61.01
C ILE A 671 74.36 -10.12 62.37
N ILE A 672 75.48 -9.51 62.78
CA ILE A 672 75.51 -8.68 63.99
C ILE A 672 74.67 -7.41 63.78
N LYS A 673 74.83 -6.70 62.66
CA LYS A 673 74.05 -5.47 62.40
C LYS A 673 72.54 -5.73 62.32
N SER A 674 72.12 -6.83 61.71
CA SER A 674 70.70 -7.21 61.65
C SER A 674 70.10 -7.53 63.03
N THR A 675 70.93 -8.01 63.97
CA THR A 675 70.54 -8.26 65.37
C THR A 675 70.30 -6.97 66.16
N PHE A 676 70.99 -5.87 65.81
CA PHE A 676 70.87 -4.57 66.50
C PHE A 676 69.87 -3.58 65.87
N TYR A 677 69.68 -3.61 64.54
CA TYR A 677 68.93 -2.57 63.80
C TYR A 677 67.68 -3.08 63.06
N GLY A 678 67.38 -4.38 63.15
CA GLY A 678 66.24 -5.03 62.49
C GLY A 678 66.61 -5.62 61.12
N GLU A 679 66.33 -6.91 60.94
CA GLU A 679 66.81 -7.70 59.80
C GLU A 679 66.32 -7.18 58.44
N GLN A 680 65.05 -6.80 58.33
CA GLN A 680 64.48 -6.29 57.08
C GLN A 680 65.12 -4.97 56.64
N LYS A 681 65.34 -4.04 57.58
CA LYS A 681 65.88 -2.71 57.28
C LYS A 681 67.35 -2.79 56.84
N VAL A 682 68.16 -3.58 57.56
CA VAL A 682 69.58 -3.77 57.23
C VAL A 682 69.75 -4.50 55.89
N LYS A 683 68.94 -5.52 55.61
CA LYS A 683 68.98 -6.22 54.32
C LYS A 683 68.51 -5.33 53.16
N SER A 684 67.50 -4.49 53.38
CA SER A 684 67.03 -3.51 52.40
C SER A 684 68.10 -2.48 52.05
N GLU A 685 68.71 -1.83 53.05
CA GLU A 685 69.77 -0.84 52.84
C GLU A 685 71.02 -1.46 52.20
N LEU A 686 71.37 -2.69 52.59
CA LEU A 686 72.48 -3.43 52.00
C LEU A 686 72.21 -3.80 50.54
N LYS A 687 70.98 -4.25 50.22
CA LYS A 687 70.56 -4.58 48.86
C LYS A 687 70.62 -3.35 47.97
N GLU A 688 70.06 -2.23 48.43
CA GLU A 688 70.05 -0.98 47.69
C GLU A 688 71.47 -0.45 47.44
N LYS A 689 72.34 -0.51 48.44
CA LYS A 689 73.75 -0.12 48.30
C LYS A 689 74.52 -0.98 47.30
N ILE A 690 74.31 -2.30 47.33
CA ILE A 690 74.98 -3.23 46.41
C ILE A 690 74.42 -3.09 45.00
N HIS A 691 73.10 -3.02 44.81
CA HIS A 691 72.49 -2.91 43.48
C HIS A 691 72.88 -1.59 42.78
N ARG A 692 72.91 -0.46 43.50
CA ARG A 692 73.36 0.84 42.96
C ARG A 692 74.83 0.86 42.51
N LYS A 693 75.68 -0.05 43.02
CA LYS A 693 77.09 -0.18 42.61
C LYS A 693 77.22 -0.83 41.22
N TYR A 694 76.29 -1.71 40.87
CA TYR A 694 76.36 -2.50 39.64
C TYR A 694 75.60 -1.86 38.48
N TYR A 695 74.44 -1.26 38.74
CA TYR A 695 73.60 -0.70 37.68
C TYR A 695 72.67 0.43 38.17
N ASP A 696 72.16 1.21 37.21
CA ASP A 696 71.13 2.24 37.43
C ASP A 696 69.73 1.64 37.24
N GLU A 697 69.03 1.43 38.35
CA GLU A 697 67.69 0.83 38.37
C GLU A 697 66.65 1.65 37.59
N GLY A 698 66.76 2.98 37.60
CA GLY A 698 65.84 3.85 36.86
C GLY A 698 66.01 3.71 35.34
N LYS A 699 67.24 3.55 34.86
CA LYS A 699 67.50 3.27 33.43
C LYS A 699 67.06 1.87 33.02
N TYR A 700 67.26 0.88 33.89
CA TYR A 700 66.82 -0.50 33.65
C TYR A 700 65.30 -0.60 33.50
N LEU A 701 64.53 0.03 34.39
CA LEU A 701 63.07 0.07 34.32
C LEU A 701 62.57 0.80 33.07
N LYS A 702 63.15 1.96 32.73
CA LYS A 702 62.81 2.70 31.50
C LYS A 702 63.01 1.86 30.24
N LEU A 703 64.11 1.09 30.16
CA LEU A 703 64.36 0.20 29.02
C LEU A 703 63.34 -0.95 28.94
N LYS A 704 62.86 -1.47 30.07
CA LYS A 704 61.77 -2.46 30.10
C LYS A 704 60.45 -1.88 29.61
N ASP A 705 60.13 -0.65 30.02
CA ASP A 705 58.93 0.05 29.57
C ASP A 705 59.00 0.34 28.06
N GLU A 706 60.14 0.85 27.58
CA GLU A 706 60.39 1.09 26.16
C GLU A 706 60.29 -0.21 25.33
N LEU A 707 60.83 -1.33 25.82
CA LEU A 707 60.69 -2.64 25.19
C LEU A 707 59.21 -3.08 25.13
N SER A 708 58.45 -2.85 26.20
CA SER A 708 57.02 -3.18 26.26
C SER A 708 56.21 -2.37 25.24
N GLU A 709 56.49 -1.07 25.12
CA GLU A 709 55.86 -0.18 24.14
C GLU A 709 56.22 -0.57 22.70
N LEU A 710 57.50 -0.84 22.42
CA LEU A 710 57.95 -1.27 21.09
C LEU A 710 57.36 -2.62 20.68
N ASN A 711 57.27 -3.59 21.61
CA ASN A 711 56.61 -4.87 21.33
C ASN A 711 55.12 -4.70 21.05
N LYS A 712 54.44 -3.79 21.77
CA LYS A 712 53.03 -3.45 21.46
C LYS A 712 52.91 -2.83 20.08
N GLU A 713 53.80 -1.93 19.68
CA GLU A 713 53.80 -1.33 18.34
C GLU A 713 54.10 -2.37 17.25
N TYR A 714 55.09 -3.25 17.47
CA TYR A 714 55.46 -4.33 16.56
C TYR A 714 54.32 -5.32 16.33
N ASN A 715 53.66 -5.77 17.40
CA ASN A 715 52.56 -6.73 17.32
C ASN A 715 51.29 -6.14 16.69
N LYS A 716 51.10 -4.82 16.76
CA LYS A 716 49.99 -4.13 16.07
C LYS A 716 50.18 -4.05 14.55
N LEU A 717 51.41 -4.20 14.04
CA LEU A 717 51.69 -4.15 12.60
C LEU A 717 51.37 -5.50 11.93
N VAL A 718 50.14 -5.61 11.46
CA VAL A 718 49.68 -6.69 10.58
C VAL A 718 50.06 -6.35 9.14
N ILE A 719 50.76 -7.26 8.46
CA ILE A 719 51.10 -7.15 7.04
C ILE A 719 50.25 -8.19 6.31
N PRO A 720 49.25 -7.78 5.52
CA PRO A 720 48.38 -8.71 4.82
C PRO A 720 49.08 -9.36 3.62
N SER A 721 48.55 -10.52 3.19
CA SER A 721 49.09 -11.28 2.07
C SER A 721 48.86 -10.55 0.73
N SER A 722 49.70 -10.80 -0.27
CA SER A 722 49.60 -10.21 -1.61
C SER A 722 48.53 -10.85 -2.51
N GLU A 723 47.93 -11.98 -2.10
CA GLU A 723 47.00 -12.76 -2.92
C GLU A 723 45.52 -12.36 -2.74
N ASP A 724 45.20 -11.52 -1.77
CA ASP A 724 43.81 -11.09 -1.51
C ASP A 724 43.32 -10.06 -2.54
N LYS A 725 42.03 -10.09 -2.89
CA LYS A 725 41.39 -9.07 -3.75
C LYS A 725 41.57 -7.66 -3.17
N ILE A 726 41.62 -6.65 -4.05
CA ILE A 726 41.70 -5.25 -3.62
C ILE A 726 40.35 -4.84 -3.03
N ILE A 727 40.35 -4.48 -1.74
CA ILE A 727 39.16 -4.05 -1.01
C ILE A 727 39.05 -2.53 -1.08
N ILE A 728 37.87 -2.03 -1.47
CA ILE A 728 37.51 -0.61 -1.44
C ILE A 728 36.28 -0.43 -0.55
N TYR A 729 36.43 0.24 0.60
CA TYR A 729 35.31 0.61 1.44
C TYR A 729 34.55 1.78 0.83
N CYS A 730 33.23 1.74 0.78
CA CYS A 730 32.41 2.83 0.28
C CYS A 730 31.12 2.99 1.08
N GLU A 731 30.51 4.17 1.03
CA GLU A 731 29.38 4.49 1.89
C GLU A 731 28.08 3.79 1.48
N ASN A 732 27.33 3.29 2.46
CA ASN A 732 25.98 2.76 2.33
C ASN A 732 25.86 1.62 1.28
N GLN A 733 24.71 1.52 0.63
CA GLN A 733 24.42 0.49 -0.37
C GLN A 733 25.10 0.75 -1.73
N ASN A 734 25.94 1.77 -1.85
CA ASN A 734 26.61 2.13 -3.11
C ASN A 734 27.53 1.00 -3.61
N ALA A 735 28.05 0.17 -2.70
CA ALA A 735 28.84 -1.02 -3.01
C ALA A 735 28.17 -1.95 -4.04
N LYS A 736 26.83 -2.11 -3.99
CA LYS A 736 26.08 -2.93 -4.95
C LYS A 736 26.31 -2.42 -6.38
N TYR A 737 26.22 -1.12 -6.57
CA TYR A 737 26.28 -0.45 -7.86
C TYR A 737 27.72 -0.28 -8.37
N PHE A 738 28.70 -0.06 -7.48
CA PHE A 738 30.09 -0.10 -7.90
C PHE A 738 30.54 -1.50 -8.32
N ASN A 739 30.10 -2.55 -7.61
CA ASN A 739 30.40 -3.92 -8.00
C ASN A 739 29.74 -4.33 -9.33
N SER A 740 28.63 -3.70 -9.76
CA SER A 740 28.06 -3.97 -11.09
C SER A 740 28.89 -3.43 -12.25
N LEU A 741 29.86 -2.55 -12.00
CA LEU A 741 30.84 -2.10 -13.02
C LEU A 741 31.87 -3.18 -13.38
N LYS A 742 31.91 -4.30 -12.64
CA LYS A 742 32.77 -5.48 -12.92
C LYS A 742 34.26 -5.16 -13.06
N PHE A 743 34.80 -4.28 -12.21
CA PHE A 743 36.25 -4.09 -12.08
C PHE A 743 36.93 -5.41 -11.71
N GLN A 744 37.98 -5.78 -12.44
CA GLN A 744 38.73 -7.01 -12.19
C GLN A 744 39.51 -6.89 -10.87
N ASN A 745 39.56 -7.99 -10.10
CA ASN A 745 40.30 -8.10 -8.83
C ASN A 745 39.99 -7.03 -7.74
N THR A 746 38.90 -6.28 -7.91
CA THR A 746 38.48 -5.21 -7.01
C THR A 746 37.12 -5.55 -6.41
N HIS A 747 36.93 -5.29 -5.12
CA HIS A 747 35.67 -5.54 -4.44
C HIS A 747 35.29 -4.35 -3.54
N PHE A 748 34.12 -3.79 -3.81
CA PHE A 748 33.56 -2.71 -3.01
C PHE A 748 32.79 -3.27 -1.82
N ILE A 749 33.10 -2.80 -0.62
CA ILE A 749 32.48 -3.22 0.64
C ILE A 749 31.73 -2.02 1.24
N PRO A 750 30.47 -2.19 1.67
CA PRO A 750 29.71 -1.11 2.26
C PRO A 750 30.18 -0.80 3.70
N GLU A 751 30.23 0.49 4.03
CA GLU A 751 30.40 1.03 5.39
C GLU A 751 29.25 1.99 5.73
N VAL A 752 29.02 2.21 7.03
CA VAL A 752 27.82 2.95 7.50
C VAL A 752 27.83 4.41 7.06
N ASP A 753 28.98 5.07 7.13
CA ASP A 753 29.15 6.48 6.80
C ASP A 753 30.60 6.79 6.37
N SER A 754 30.82 8.00 5.88
CA SER A 754 32.15 8.54 5.51
C SER A 754 33.19 8.40 6.63
N ASN A 755 32.77 8.53 7.89
CA ASN A 755 33.64 8.36 9.04
C ASN A 755 34.14 6.92 9.17
N GLY A 756 33.25 5.95 8.98
CA GLY A 756 33.57 4.53 8.97
C GLY A 756 34.58 4.19 7.87
N VAL A 757 34.36 4.71 6.65
CA VAL A 757 35.31 4.56 5.53
C VAL A 757 36.69 5.09 5.94
N PHE A 758 36.77 6.32 6.45
CA PHE A 758 38.04 6.92 6.87
C PHE A 758 38.77 6.11 7.95
N ILE A 759 38.05 5.70 9.00
CA ILE A 759 38.62 4.92 10.11
C ILE A 759 39.16 3.57 9.63
N LYS A 760 38.44 2.89 8.73
CA LYS A 760 38.86 1.58 8.18
C LYS A 760 40.10 1.70 7.31
N VAL A 761 40.19 2.76 6.51
CA VAL A 761 41.34 3.05 5.65
C VAL A 761 42.58 3.40 6.49
N LEU A 762 42.41 4.15 7.58
CA LEU A 762 43.48 4.41 8.54
C LEU A 762 43.93 3.13 9.28
N ALA A 763 42.98 2.28 9.64
CA ALA A 763 43.25 1.02 10.34
C ALA A 763 43.92 -0.03 9.41
N ASN A 764 43.60 -0.02 8.12
CA ASN A 764 44.08 -0.98 7.13
C ASN A 764 44.73 -0.25 5.95
N PRO A 765 46.05 0.04 6.01
CA PRO A 765 46.73 0.84 4.99
C PRO A 765 46.79 0.19 3.59
N THR A 766 46.48 -1.09 3.48
CA THR A 766 46.44 -1.85 2.23
C THR A 766 45.05 -1.92 1.59
N HIS A 767 44.02 -1.42 2.29
CA HIS A 767 42.68 -1.27 1.76
C HIS A 767 42.47 0.16 1.31
N PHE A 768 41.53 0.35 0.38
CA PHE A 768 41.17 1.65 -0.15
C PHE A 768 39.83 2.11 0.41
N GLY A 769 39.56 3.41 0.35
CA GLY A 769 38.25 3.98 0.63
C GLY A 769 37.78 4.84 -0.51
N LEU A 770 36.47 4.86 -0.75
CA LEU A 770 35.77 5.75 -1.66
C LEU A 770 34.67 6.46 -0.88
N ARG A 771 34.88 7.75 -0.63
CA ARG A 771 34.02 8.60 0.20
C ARG A 771 33.25 9.60 -0.66
N ASP A 772 32.01 9.90 -0.26
CA ASP A 772 31.24 11.06 -0.75
C ASP A 772 31.97 12.37 -0.42
N ARG A 773 31.97 13.31 -1.37
CA ARG A 773 32.69 14.58 -1.23
C ARG A 773 32.18 15.43 -0.07
N ASP A 774 30.87 15.40 0.15
CA ASP A 774 30.15 16.33 1.00
C ASP A 774 30.58 17.79 0.71
N PHE A 775 30.90 18.56 1.74
CA PHE A 775 31.39 19.93 1.65
C PHE A 775 32.92 20.07 1.71
N LEU A 776 33.67 19.07 1.22
CA LEU A 776 35.13 19.20 1.09
C LEU A 776 35.50 20.08 -0.12
N THR A 777 36.44 21.01 0.08
CA THR A 777 36.95 21.83 -1.02
C THR A 777 37.97 21.06 -1.85
N ASP A 778 38.23 21.50 -3.10
CA ASP A 778 39.21 20.85 -3.97
C ASP A 778 40.61 20.81 -3.31
N LEU A 779 40.99 21.90 -2.63
CA LEU A 779 42.26 22.00 -1.91
C LEU A 779 42.34 21.05 -0.70
N GLU A 780 41.24 20.86 0.02
CA GLU A 780 41.17 19.91 1.13
C GLU A 780 41.33 18.47 0.63
N ILE A 781 40.65 18.12 -0.46
CA ILE A 781 40.76 16.81 -1.11
C ILE A 781 42.20 16.55 -1.56
N GLU A 782 42.87 17.51 -2.19
CA GLU A 782 44.27 17.39 -2.59
C GLU A 782 45.20 17.14 -1.39
N ARG A 783 45.01 17.88 -0.29
CA ARG A 783 45.81 17.68 0.94
C ARG A 783 45.58 16.31 1.57
N ILE A 784 44.33 15.86 1.61
CA ILE A 784 43.96 14.54 2.14
C ILE A 784 44.56 13.44 1.26
N LYS A 785 44.39 13.51 -0.07
CA LYS A 785 44.93 12.51 -1.02
C LYS A 785 46.47 12.44 -0.99
N LYS A 786 47.15 13.57 -0.75
CA LYS A 786 48.61 13.61 -0.62
C LYS A 786 49.12 12.80 0.57
N GLU A 787 48.41 12.85 1.69
CA GLU A 787 48.75 12.10 2.91
C GLU A 787 48.23 10.65 2.86
N HIS A 788 47.01 10.47 2.36
CA HIS A 788 46.27 9.20 2.33
C HIS A 788 45.99 8.79 0.89
N LYS A 789 47.02 8.28 0.21
CA LYS A 789 46.93 7.88 -1.21
C LYS A 789 45.95 6.73 -1.47
N ASN A 790 45.56 5.99 -0.44
CA ASN A 790 44.56 4.93 -0.50
C ASN A 790 43.13 5.44 -0.20
N TYR A 791 42.92 6.75 -0.15
CA TYR A 791 41.63 7.37 0.16
C TYR A 791 41.12 8.21 -1.01
N PHE A 792 40.15 7.67 -1.74
CA PHE A 792 39.47 8.32 -2.85
C PHE A 792 38.26 9.11 -2.35
N ILE A 793 38.06 10.28 -2.95
CA ILE A 793 36.94 11.16 -2.65
C ILE A 793 36.28 11.50 -3.98
N LEU A 794 34.95 11.42 -4.01
CA LEU A 794 34.17 11.78 -5.18
C LEU A 794 34.42 13.25 -5.60
N GLN A 795 34.26 13.53 -6.89
CA GLN A 795 34.39 14.89 -7.42
C GLN A 795 33.15 15.74 -7.16
N TYR A 796 31.96 15.12 -7.15
CA TYR A 796 30.68 15.76 -6.79
C TYR A 796 30.23 15.37 -5.38
N TYR A 797 29.25 16.09 -4.84
CA TYR A 797 28.80 16.04 -3.46
C TYR A 797 28.60 14.60 -2.93
N CYS A 798 27.85 13.76 -3.64
CA CYS A 798 27.62 12.37 -3.26
C CYS A 798 27.41 11.47 -4.49
N PHE A 799 27.28 10.16 -4.27
CA PHE A 799 27.00 9.17 -5.31
C PHE A 799 25.79 9.53 -6.21
N GLU A 800 24.69 10.01 -5.64
CA GLU A 800 23.49 10.38 -6.40
C GLU A 800 23.74 11.50 -7.41
N ASN A 801 24.75 12.35 -7.19
CA ASN A 801 25.12 13.38 -8.15
C ASN A 801 25.63 12.81 -9.47
N TYR A 802 26.22 11.60 -9.45
CA TYR A 802 26.64 10.90 -10.66
C TYR A 802 25.46 10.23 -11.35
N LEU A 803 24.55 9.63 -10.58
CA LEU A 803 23.36 8.99 -11.14
C LEU A 803 22.50 10.01 -11.89
N TYR A 804 22.21 11.14 -11.26
CA TYR A 804 21.27 12.13 -11.77
C TYR A 804 21.95 13.31 -12.47
N HIS A 805 23.21 13.14 -12.89
CA HIS A 805 23.92 14.14 -13.67
C HIS A 805 23.22 14.36 -15.03
N PRO A 806 23.08 15.61 -15.52
CA PRO A 806 22.44 15.88 -16.81
C PRO A 806 23.02 15.07 -17.97
N ASP A 807 24.34 14.95 -18.06
CA ASP A 807 25.00 14.13 -19.08
C ASP A 807 24.69 12.64 -18.95
N ASN A 808 24.57 12.14 -17.73
CA ASN A 808 24.30 10.73 -17.47
C ASN A 808 22.90 10.34 -17.93
N ILE A 809 21.91 11.19 -17.60
CA ILE A 809 20.53 10.98 -18.03
C ILE A 809 20.41 11.17 -19.54
N ASN A 810 21.11 12.16 -20.11
CA ASN A 810 21.09 12.43 -21.55
C ASN A 810 21.64 11.25 -22.38
N GLU A 811 22.63 10.51 -21.86
CA GLU A 811 23.19 9.34 -22.54
C GLU A 811 22.16 8.22 -22.77
N LEU A 812 21.13 8.13 -21.92
CA LEU A 812 20.07 7.13 -22.07
C LEU A 812 19.13 7.40 -23.26
N GLY A 813 19.23 8.55 -23.91
CA GLY A 813 18.44 8.86 -25.12
C GLY A 813 16.93 8.84 -24.88
N LEU A 814 16.49 9.25 -23.69
CA LEU A 814 15.09 9.19 -23.28
C LEU A 814 14.22 10.15 -24.11
N ASN A 815 13.07 9.66 -24.56
CA ASN A 815 12.09 10.49 -25.27
C ASN A 815 11.64 11.67 -24.39
N ASP A 816 11.58 12.86 -24.98
CA ASP A 816 11.18 14.13 -24.34
C ASP A 816 12.10 14.60 -23.18
N PHE A 817 13.28 14.00 -23.00
CA PHE A 817 14.29 14.56 -22.10
C PHE A 817 15.06 15.68 -22.78
N ASN A 818 15.03 16.87 -22.17
CA ASN A 818 15.83 18.02 -22.59
C ASN A 818 16.87 18.35 -21.50
N LYS A 819 18.15 18.25 -21.85
CA LYS A 819 19.28 18.47 -20.95
C LYS A 819 19.34 19.90 -20.41
N ASP A 820 19.06 20.89 -21.25
CA ASP A 820 19.13 22.30 -20.87
C ASP A 820 18.03 22.65 -19.88
N TRP A 821 16.79 22.21 -20.16
CA TRP A 821 15.66 22.33 -19.22
C TRP A 821 15.98 21.68 -17.87
N TYR A 822 16.52 20.47 -17.88
CA TYR A 822 16.86 19.77 -16.64
C TYR A 822 17.95 20.51 -15.86
N THR A 823 18.93 21.08 -16.56
CA THR A 823 19.99 21.90 -15.96
C THR A 823 19.42 23.16 -15.30
N GLU A 824 18.51 23.86 -15.96
CA GLU A 824 17.81 25.03 -15.38
C GLU A 824 17.02 24.66 -14.12
N GLU A 825 16.36 23.50 -14.12
CA GLU A 825 15.60 23.02 -12.97
C GLU A 825 16.53 22.66 -11.79
N LEU A 826 17.71 22.09 -12.04
CA LEU A 826 18.72 21.87 -11.00
C LEU A 826 19.19 23.18 -10.37
N ILE A 827 19.43 24.21 -11.18
CA ILE A 827 19.82 25.55 -10.71
C ILE A 827 18.72 26.14 -9.84
N ARG A 828 17.45 26.08 -10.30
CA ARG A 828 16.28 26.59 -9.57
C ARG A 828 16.14 25.93 -8.20
N GLN A 829 16.26 24.60 -8.12
CA GLN A 829 16.14 23.88 -6.85
C GLN A 829 17.30 24.15 -5.90
N LYS A 830 18.53 24.25 -6.41
CA LYS A 830 19.71 24.66 -5.65
C LYS A 830 19.49 26.03 -5.01
N ASP A 831 19.08 27.02 -5.80
CA ASP A 831 18.90 28.40 -5.32
C ASP A 831 17.81 28.48 -4.25
N ALA A 832 16.70 27.75 -4.44
CA ALA A 832 15.62 27.66 -3.46
C ALA A 832 16.06 27.01 -2.13
N ARG A 833 17.15 26.24 -2.11
CA ARG A 833 17.68 25.54 -0.92
C ARG A 833 18.95 26.17 -0.36
N TYR A 834 19.49 27.20 -1.01
CA TYR A 834 20.77 27.82 -0.68
C TYR A 834 20.89 28.19 0.80
N ASP A 835 19.95 28.98 1.33
CA ASP A 835 19.99 29.45 2.72
C ASP A 835 19.97 28.30 3.73
N LYS A 836 19.14 27.28 3.47
CA LYS A 836 19.04 26.09 4.32
C LYS A 836 20.36 25.30 4.36
N ILE A 837 21.05 25.22 3.22
CA ILE A 837 22.34 24.54 3.12
C ILE A 837 23.41 25.31 3.91
N ILE A 838 23.48 26.63 3.73
CA ILE A 838 24.44 27.48 4.42
C ILE A 838 24.26 27.46 5.94
N MET A 839 23.01 27.46 6.44
CA MET A 839 22.73 27.36 7.88
C MET A 839 23.34 26.11 8.53
N ASN A 840 23.41 25.00 7.80
CA ASN A 840 23.90 23.72 8.32
C ASN A 840 25.38 23.45 7.99
N LEU A 841 25.99 24.21 7.07
CA LEU A 841 27.33 23.97 6.54
C LEU A 841 28.38 23.78 7.64
N LYS A 842 28.44 24.71 8.59
CA LYS A 842 29.44 24.71 9.67
C LYS A 842 29.29 23.49 10.58
N ASN A 843 28.06 23.10 10.90
CA ASN A 843 27.76 21.96 11.76
C ASN A 843 28.17 20.64 11.09
N VAL A 844 27.85 20.49 9.80
CA VAL A 844 28.22 19.29 9.02
C VAL A 844 29.74 19.15 8.94
N ARG A 845 30.46 20.22 8.57
CA ARG A 845 31.93 20.17 8.44
C ARG A 845 32.66 19.90 9.76
N ASN A 846 32.12 20.33 10.89
CA ASN A 846 32.69 19.99 12.20
C ASN A 846 32.56 18.49 12.53
N GLY A 847 31.69 17.76 11.84
CA GLY A 847 31.51 16.32 11.99
C GLY A 847 32.64 15.48 11.39
N TYR A 848 33.33 15.97 10.34
CA TYR A 848 34.29 15.20 9.55
C TYR A 848 35.49 14.74 10.37
N GLN A 849 35.79 13.44 10.32
CA GLN A 849 36.92 12.85 11.06
C GLN A 849 38.28 13.32 10.53
N GLU A 850 38.38 13.64 9.25
CA GLU A 850 39.59 14.17 8.61
C GLU A 850 40.06 15.48 9.27
N PHE A 851 39.12 16.27 9.80
CA PHE A 851 39.41 17.55 10.47
C PHE A 851 39.68 17.41 11.97
N LYS A 852 39.50 16.22 12.56
CA LYS A 852 39.74 15.95 13.99
C LYS A 852 41.17 15.49 14.28
N ILE A 853 42.01 15.37 13.25
CA ILE A 853 43.45 15.09 13.37
C ILE A 853 44.14 16.29 14.04
N PRO A 854 45.21 16.09 14.85
CA PRO A 854 45.95 17.18 15.47
C PRO A 854 46.27 18.32 14.50
N ASP A 855 46.11 19.56 14.97
CA ASP A 855 46.30 20.82 14.25
C ASP A 855 45.32 21.11 13.10
N ASN A 856 44.29 20.28 12.89
CA ASN A 856 43.29 20.44 11.82
C ASN A 856 43.94 20.71 10.46
N LYS A 857 45.06 20.02 10.19
CA LYS A 857 46.03 20.34 9.15
C LYS A 857 45.46 20.38 7.73
N PHE A 858 44.35 19.70 7.50
CA PHE A 858 43.72 19.62 6.18
C PHE A 858 42.75 20.77 5.92
N ARG A 859 41.99 21.20 6.95
CA ARG A 859 40.88 22.14 6.79
C ARG A 859 41.34 23.50 6.29
N GLU A 860 40.61 24.02 5.32
CA GLU A 860 40.80 25.37 4.82
C GLU A 860 40.21 26.42 5.78
N LYS A 861 40.88 27.57 5.92
CA LYS A 861 40.48 28.61 6.89
C LYS A 861 39.19 29.34 6.49
N LYS A 862 38.81 29.30 5.21
CA LYS A 862 37.69 30.04 4.64
C LYS A 862 36.67 29.08 4.05
N ASP A 863 35.50 29.02 4.67
CA ASP A 863 34.38 28.21 4.20
C ASP A 863 33.64 28.87 3.01
N GLU A 864 34.00 30.12 2.68
CA GLU A 864 33.41 30.97 1.62
C GLU A 864 33.45 30.32 0.23
N ILE A 865 34.48 29.52 -0.08
CA ILE A 865 34.63 28.85 -1.38
C ILE A 865 33.45 27.91 -1.68
N ILE A 866 32.89 27.29 -0.66
CA ILE A 866 31.72 26.39 -0.82
C ILE A 866 30.48 27.20 -1.17
N CYS A 867 30.35 28.40 -0.60
CA CYS A 867 29.30 29.34 -0.95
C CYS A 867 29.44 29.78 -2.42
N ASP A 868 30.67 29.97 -2.91
CA ASP A 868 30.95 30.31 -4.30
C ASP A 868 30.59 29.17 -5.25
N TYR A 869 30.89 27.92 -4.88
CA TYR A 869 30.44 26.75 -5.65
C TYR A 869 28.91 26.71 -5.75
N LEU A 870 28.21 26.87 -4.62
CA LEU A 870 26.74 26.88 -4.59
C LEU A 870 26.11 28.05 -5.34
N LYS A 871 26.80 29.19 -5.48
CA LYS A 871 26.33 30.35 -6.26
C LYS A 871 26.54 30.19 -7.76
N SER A 872 27.37 29.25 -8.18
CA SER A 872 27.61 29.00 -9.61
C SER A 872 26.37 28.42 -10.29
N ASN A 873 26.19 28.78 -11.57
CA ASN A 873 25.21 28.17 -12.46
C ASN A 873 25.83 27.04 -13.31
N ASP A 874 27.15 26.85 -13.22
CA ASP A 874 27.84 25.74 -13.87
C ASP A 874 27.62 24.44 -13.06
N VAL A 875 27.01 23.45 -13.71
CA VAL A 875 26.70 22.12 -13.16
C VAL A 875 27.92 21.46 -12.55
N GLU A 876 29.06 21.53 -13.22
CA GLU A 876 30.31 20.90 -12.79
C GLU A 876 30.89 21.56 -11.52
N ILE A 877 30.50 22.82 -11.27
CA ILE A 877 30.94 23.59 -10.11
C ILE A 877 29.96 23.42 -8.96
N PHE A 878 28.66 23.65 -9.16
CA PHE A 878 27.71 23.66 -8.06
C PHE A 878 27.42 22.26 -7.52
N LEU A 879 27.48 21.21 -8.35
CA LEU A 879 27.31 19.83 -7.90
C LEU A 879 28.46 19.36 -7.00
N LYS A 880 29.56 20.10 -6.87
CA LYS A 880 30.59 19.85 -5.85
C LYS A 880 30.06 20.06 -4.43
N SER A 881 29.06 20.94 -4.26
CA SER A 881 28.54 21.36 -2.95
C SER A 881 27.03 21.17 -2.78
N TYR A 882 26.30 20.86 -3.86
CA TYR A 882 24.85 20.62 -3.85
C TYR A 882 24.54 19.13 -3.99
N SER A 883 23.72 18.58 -3.10
CA SER A 883 23.38 17.16 -3.08
C SER A 883 22.14 16.85 -3.93
N LEU A 884 22.24 15.85 -4.81
CA LEU A 884 21.08 15.28 -5.52
C LEU A 884 20.37 14.15 -4.76
N LYS A 885 20.62 14.06 -3.44
CA LYS A 885 19.93 13.15 -2.53
C LYS A 885 18.67 13.80 -1.96
N SER A 886 17.62 13.01 -1.76
CA SER A 886 16.43 13.48 -1.06
C SER A 886 16.75 13.72 0.42
N PRO A 887 16.29 14.83 1.04
CA PRO A 887 15.27 15.78 0.56
C PRO A 887 15.80 17.04 -0.15
N ASN A 888 17.11 17.14 -0.44
CA ASN A 888 17.69 18.35 -1.02
C ASN A 888 17.32 18.54 -2.50
N PHE A 889 17.06 17.43 -3.19
CA PHE A 889 16.64 17.38 -4.59
C PHE A 889 15.27 16.68 -4.71
N ASP A 890 14.37 17.30 -5.46
CA ASP A 890 13.06 16.75 -5.79
C ASP A 890 13.17 15.81 -7.00
N LYS A 891 13.16 14.51 -6.72
CA LYS A 891 13.27 13.46 -7.74
C LYS A 891 11.99 13.27 -8.57
N THR A 892 10.87 13.91 -8.24
CA THR A 892 9.63 13.74 -9.00
C THR A 892 9.74 14.21 -10.45
N ILE A 893 10.59 15.22 -10.71
CA ILE A 893 10.81 15.78 -12.05
C ILE A 893 11.41 14.78 -13.04
N ILE A 894 12.18 13.81 -12.54
CA ILE A 894 12.79 12.73 -13.32
C ILE A 894 12.02 11.41 -13.23
N ALA A 895 11.15 11.25 -12.22
CA ALA A 895 10.35 10.04 -12.03
C ALA A 895 9.42 9.76 -13.23
N LYS A 896 9.00 10.80 -13.97
CA LYS A 896 8.20 10.67 -15.20
C LYS A 896 8.89 9.86 -16.30
N PHE A 897 10.22 9.80 -16.31
CA PHE A 897 11.00 9.04 -17.28
C PHE A 897 11.22 7.57 -16.88
N GLN A 898 10.74 7.17 -15.68
CA GLN A 898 10.78 5.79 -15.17
C GLN A 898 12.17 5.13 -15.22
N VAL A 899 13.23 5.92 -15.06
CA VAL A 899 14.62 5.42 -15.13
C VAL A 899 14.98 4.71 -13.83
N SER A 900 15.45 3.47 -13.94
CA SER A 900 15.98 2.69 -12.82
C SER A 900 17.42 3.11 -12.47
N ILE A 901 17.85 2.87 -11.22
CA ILE A 901 19.24 3.13 -10.82
C ILE A 901 20.20 2.23 -11.61
N GLU A 902 19.80 0.98 -11.87
CA GLU A 902 20.56 0.03 -12.67
C GLU A 902 20.88 0.58 -14.07
N GLN A 903 19.91 1.22 -14.74
CA GLN A 903 20.13 1.89 -16.03
C GLN A 903 21.10 3.07 -15.92
N LEU A 904 20.97 3.91 -14.88
CA LEU A 904 21.84 5.07 -14.66
C LEU A 904 23.28 4.68 -14.30
N THR A 905 23.50 3.50 -13.73
CA THR A 905 24.83 2.98 -13.42
C THR A 905 25.48 2.23 -14.58
N ALA A 906 24.70 1.89 -15.60
CA ALA A 906 25.15 1.12 -16.77
C ALA A 906 25.66 2.00 -17.93
N THR A 907 25.54 3.32 -17.81
CA THR A 907 26.03 4.29 -18.79
C THR A 907 27.56 4.36 -18.82
N ASP A 908 28.11 4.65 -19.99
CA ASP A 908 29.53 4.89 -20.21
C ASP A 908 29.98 6.17 -19.50
N TRP A 909 29.14 7.21 -19.45
CA TRP A 909 29.46 8.42 -18.70
C TRP A 909 29.70 8.11 -17.23
N PHE A 910 28.79 7.37 -16.58
CA PHE A 910 28.92 7.01 -15.16
C PHE A 910 30.19 6.20 -14.94
N ARG A 911 30.41 5.15 -15.76
CA ARG A 911 31.60 4.31 -15.67
C ARG A 911 32.89 5.11 -15.81
N LYS A 912 33.02 5.95 -16.84
CA LYS A 912 34.21 6.79 -17.08
C LYS A 912 34.51 7.71 -15.91
N ARG A 913 33.48 8.30 -15.29
CA ARG A 913 33.66 9.16 -14.11
C ARG A 913 34.18 8.37 -12.91
N ILE A 914 33.71 7.15 -12.68
CA ILE A 914 34.22 6.31 -11.60
C ILE A 914 35.65 5.83 -11.92
N GLU A 915 35.94 5.45 -13.16
CA GLU A 915 37.30 5.09 -13.60
C GLU A 915 38.29 6.22 -13.33
N GLN A 916 37.94 7.46 -13.68
CA GLN A 916 38.76 8.65 -13.42
C GLN A 916 39.06 8.87 -11.93
N ILE A 917 38.16 8.47 -11.03
CA ILE A 917 38.33 8.62 -9.59
C ILE A 917 39.28 7.56 -9.02
N LEU A 918 39.26 6.35 -9.61
CA LEU A 918 40.08 5.22 -9.19
C LEU A 918 41.48 5.23 -9.81
N THR A 919 41.67 5.97 -10.91
CA THR A 919 42.99 6.20 -11.51
C THR A 919 43.72 7.38 -10.88
N PHE A 920 45.06 7.30 -10.80
CA PHE A 920 45.93 8.33 -10.21
C PHE A 920 46.49 9.33 -11.22
#